data_AF-A0A836HCC8-F1
#
_entry.id   AF-A0A836HCC8-F1
#
_cell.length_a   1.000
_cell.length_b   1.000
_cell.length_c   1.000
_cell.angle_alpha   90.00
_cell.angle_beta   90.00
_cell.angle_gamma   90.00
#
_symmetry.space_group_name_H-M   'P 1'
#
loop_
_entity.id
_entity.type
_entity.pdbx_description
1 polymer ?
#
loop_
_entity_poly.entity_id
_entity_poly.type
_entity_poly.pdbx_seq_one_letter_code
_entity_poly.pdbx_strand_id
1 'polypeptide(L)'
;MLLRAWRAAPARKHLVSATYGSTRWIGDTSSATNEVSAQEYADRRRRFLDCLPDNSIVLLPAADESLYSHDILWPHRHDSLWYHLFGVCVPMRRQLAPPSSAITEDVQVTIAAFAKYMKGTATRTLLCVPPVTTDTSTLVWGSEEAGVSQYKRLLCSDDHAGGISRPGTHENVVTTNEVRTVCKALMSFITDMTQEQVKKWAEHGNLAPSTSLLESAEQLGRQLALTVMPRMFAAYPQQLRWDGRRYRVRQPTTSVALRKAIKAAHGPSVFHHPLEALFSTLSSTPLLVNLPRPLAFETTAKPGPQSSCGLIEVRYLAVAGYTPGLVSGTANAPPTRGSAPRTSRGRDPLVTITTPFENTDRELGVKMEVCLPVRRSNAYTWLYRQTKSPSQLRQHLRSARATEDAFLRIMQRAPATLSEHVLHCEFQRAVCDISARGGATAQARSAYIPVVASGVRGTEIHFTSNDGVATLGDVVRVDAGVEVDGVPTDCTRTLPIGSPHFPPSYVPLYKGLLQIQRKLLQRMGPGVTIGEVARMHMDETQALLCFLGVDIAQEAASSHEQRVPLALVRSCFCAHSFGHFFGLDIHEEPSSLPWPLTGTSEKKEVAREQRLSPRVLHGGMMHTVEPGVYMPSAQRAALFGLEKAHLPVVFHGGVGMQIEDDILILPSPNDEDINVCKDGVHRAQCPWSRGDYLQHALAAFHRYYDASGTGTTPSLLVSVCDAHITSIWAKSMTAEALNAVHFLFVQRVAFEGLSRAKASLITDLCTIQQQMFVPNPAYPDGPLVPEAGFSDWYPYSSIVLTATIPKDMELIEEVMRQ
;
A
#
# COMPACT_ATOMS: atom_id res chain seq x y z
N MET A 1 8.21 -38.72 -41.86
CA MET A 1 6.91 -38.15 -42.27
C MET A 1 6.46 -36.92 -41.46
N LEU A 2 7.06 -36.59 -40.31
CA LEU A 2 6.74 -35.38 -39.52
C LEU A 2 7.46 -34.08 -39.96
N LEU A 3 8.44 -34.15 -40.87
CA LEU A 3 9.18 -32.99 -41.40
C LEU A 3 8.57 -32.36 -42.67
N ARG A 4 7.54 -32.98 -43.27
CA ARG A 4 6.86 -32.46 -44.48
C ARG A 4 5.62 -31.60 -44.18
N ALA A 5 5.07 -31.64 -42.96
CA ALA A 5 3.93 -30.80 -42.57
C ALA A 5 4.33 -29.35 -42.21
N TRP A 6 5.61 -29.08 -41.96
CA TRP A 6 6.09 -27.75 -41.55
C TRP A 6 6.33 -26.78 -42.73
N ARG A 7 6.36 -27.27 -43.98
CA ARG A 7 6.69 -26.47 -45.18
C ARG A 7 5.50 -26.14 -46.09
N ALA A 8 4.29 -26.57 -45.76
CA ALA A 8 3.11 -26.43 -46.63
C ALA A 8 2.09 -25.39 -46.16
N ALA A 9 2.33 -24.66 -45.06
CA ALA A 9 1.52 -23.51 -44.71
C ALA A 9 2.05 -22.29 -45.48
N PRO A 10 1.25 -21.61 -46.32
CA PRO A 10 1.70 -20.38 -46.94
C PRO A 10 1.98 -19.39 -45.81
N ALA A 11 3.22 -18.94 -45.71
CA ALA A 11 3.60 -17.75 -44.96
C ALA A 11 2.93 -16.53 -45.61
N ARG A 12 1.61 -16.40 -45.47
CA ARG A 12 0.96 -15.12 -45.61
C ARG A 12 1.45 -14.31 -44.43
N LYS A 13 2.34 -13.36 -44.73
CA LYS A 13 2.56 -12.18 -43.91
C LYS A 13 1.19 -11.54 -43.69
N HIS A 14 0.49 -11.95 -42.64
CA HIS A 14 -0.67 -11.24 -42.16
C HIS A 14 -0.13 -10.00 -41.45
N LEU A 15 0.21 -8.98 -42.25
CA LEU A 15 0.25 -7.62 -41.74
C LEU A 15 -1.17 -7.29 -41.29
N VAL A 16 -1.42 -7.45 -39.99
CA VAL A 16 -2.48 -6.69 -39.34
C VAL A 16 -1.94 -5.28 -39.29
N SER A 17 -2.31 -4.46 -40.27
CA SER A 17 -2.18 -3.00 -40.17
C SER A 17 -3.09 -2.56 -39.02
N ALA A 18 -2.60 -2.60 -37.79
CA ALA A 18 -3.27 -2.04 -36.64
C ALA A 18 -3.21 -0.51 -36.75
N THR A 19 -4.16 0.08 -37.48
CA THR A 19 -4.44 1.50 -37.36
C THR A 19 -4.99 1.72 -35.95
N TYR A 20 -4.15 2.23 -35.03
CA TYR A 20 -4.53 2.56 -33.65
C TYR A 20 -5.49 3.77 -33.63
N GLY A 21 -6.75 3.53 -34.00
CA GLY A 21 -7.88 4.44 -33.79
C GLY A 21 -8.35 4.41 -32.33
N SER A 22 -8.96 5.51 -31.86
CA SER A 22 -9.34 5.81 -30.46
C SER A 22 -9.61 4.57 -29.59
N THR A 23 -8.77 4.29 -28.58
CA THR A 23 -8.94 3.18 -27.63
C THR A 23 -10.10 3.42 -26.66
N ARG A 24 -10.78 2.35 -26.19
CA ARG A 24 -11.90 2.47 -25.24
C ARG A 24 -11.41 3.14 -23.98
N TRP A 25 -12.09 4.20 -23.63
CA TRP A 25 -11.48 5.26 -22.89
C TRP A 25 -11.51 5.01 -21.39
N ILE A 26 -10.39 5.30 -20.74
CA ILE A 26 -10.22 5.19 -19.28
C ILE A 26 -11.25 6.04 -18.52
N GLY A 27 -11.89 7.05 -19.13
CA GLY A 27 -12.87 7.92 -18.45
C GLY A 27 -14.33 7.84 -18.91
N ASP A 28 -14.75 6.93 -19.81
CA ASP A 28 -16.02 7.08 -20.57
C ASP A 28 -17.25 7.25 -19.66
N THR A 29 -17.87 8.43 -19.79
CA THR A 29 -18.92 9.00 -18.92
C THR A 29 -20.31 8.47 -19.21
N SER A 30 -20.50 7.70 -20.29
CA SER A 30 -21.78 7.08 -20.62
C SER A 30 -22.23 6.01 -19.61
N SER A 31 -21.34 5.61 -18.68
CA SER A 31 -21.71 4.92 -17.45
C SER A 31 -21.00 5.59 -16.27
N ALA A 32 -21.70 6.52 -15.60
CA ALA A 32 -21.33 7.09 -14.30
C ALA A 32 -21.28 6.03 -13.15
N THR A 33 -21.04 4.76 -13.48
CA THR A 33 -20.98 3.60 -12.56
C THR A 33 -19.54 3.22 -12.20
N ASN A 34 -18.55 4.08 -12.50
CA ASN A 34 -17.14 3.78 -12.31
C ASN A 34 -16.56 4.15 -10.93
N GLU A 35 -17.34 4.73 -10.03
CA GLU A 35 -16.85 5.15 -8.73
C GLU A 35 -17.21 4.11 -7.68
N VAL A 36 -16.19 3.61 -6.98
CA VAL A 36 -16.33 2.90 -5.69
C VAL A 36 -17.52 3.49 -4.94
N SER A 37 -18.56 2.68 -4.71
CA SER A 37 -19.80 3.22 -4.20
C SER A 37 -19.59 3.81 -2.79
N ALA A 38 -20.44 4.76 -2.38
CA ALA A 38 -20.40 5.26 -1.00
C ALA A 38 -20.55 4.11 0.02
N GLN A 39 -21.34 3.08 -0.33
CA GLN A 39 -21.44 1.86 0.45
C GLN A 39 -20.11 1.10 0.55
N GLU A 40 -19.36 0.99 -0.54
CA GLU A 40 -18.06 0.33 -0.51
C GLU A 40 -17.06 1.08 0.38
N TYR A 41 -17.05 2.42 0.35
CA TYR A 41 -16.24 3.21 1.28
C TYR A 41 -16.66 3.01 2.74
N ALA A 42 -17.96 2.90 3.02
CA ALA A 42 -18.47 2.56 4.35
C ALA A 42 -18.00 1.17 4.81
N ASP A 43 -18.07 0.16 3.93
CA ASP A 43 -17.62 -1.19 4.22
C ASP A 43 -16.10 -1.27 4.43
N ARG A 44 -15.32 -0.48 3.67
CA ARG A 44 -13.87 -0.31 3.87
C ARG A 44 -13.57 0.23 5.27
N ARG A 45 -14.23 1.31 5.70
CA ARG A 45 -14.07 1.87 7.06
C ARG A 45 -14.46 0.87 8.14
N ARG A 46 -15.55 0.13 7.96
CA ARG A 46 -15.99 -0.92 8.90
C ARG A 46 -14.92 -2.02 9.05
N ARG A 47 -14.41 -2.54 7.93
CA ARG A 47 -13.32 -3.54 7.94
C ARG A 47 -12.02 -2.99 8.56
N PHE A 48 -11.71 -1.72 8.33
CA PHE A 48 -10.55 -1.07 8.95
C PHE A 48 -10.69 -1.03 10.47
N LEU A 49 -11.86 -0.63 10.99
CA LEU A 49 -12.18 -0.67 12.42
C LEU A 49 -12.12 -2.10 12.97
N ASP A 50 -12.58 -3.10 12.23
CA ASP A 50 -12.51 -4.50 12.65
C ASP A 50 -11.06 -4.99 12.86
N CYS A 51 -10.10 -4.46 12.09
CA CYS A 51 -8.67 -4.76 12.24
C CYS A 51 -8.02 -4.13 13.48
N LEU A 52 -8.66 -3.15 14.12
CA LEU A 52 -8.12 -2.47 15.30
C LEU A 52 -8.32 -3.31 16.56
N PRO A 53 -7.44 -3.21 17.57
CA PRO A 53 -7.68 -3.83 18.86
C PRO A 53 -8.82 -3.12 19.59
N ASP A 54 -9.55 -3.85 20.43
CA ASP A 54 -10.55 -3.25 21.31
C ASP A 54 -9.94 -2.14 22.18
N ASN A 55 -10.76 -1.13 22.52
CA ASN A 55 -10.35 0.04 23.27
C ASN A 55 -9.19 0.81 22.62
N SER A 56 -9.30 1.12 21.33
CA SER A 56 -8.29 1.89 20.59
C SER A 56 -8.83 3.01 19.73
N ILE A 57 -7.98 4.01 19.50
CA ILE A 57 -8.23 5.15 18.60
C ILE A 57 -7.08 5.23 17.61
N VAL A 58 -7.38 5.29 16.31
CA VAL A 58 -6.40 5.58 15.25
C VAL A 58 -6.68 6.96 14.66
N LEU A 59 -5.65 7.81 14.66
CA LEU A 59 -5.63 9.10 13.99
C LEU A 59 -5.00 8.96 12.60
N LEU A 60 -5.73 9.39 11.57
CA LEU A 60 -5.30 9.37 10.17
C LEU A 60 -5.40 10.78 9.58
N PRO A 61 -4.32 11.58 9.59
CA PRO A 61 -4.28 12.84 8.85
C PRO A 61 -4.35 12.60 7.34
N ALA A 62 -4.85 13.58 6.59
CA ALA A 62 -4.65 13.63 5.14
C ALA A 62 -3.16 13.86 4.79
N ALA A 63 -2.80 13.87 3.49
CA ALA A 63 -1.42 14.12 3.07
C ALA A 63 -1.05 15.60 3.18
N ASP A 64 0.20 15.89 3.54
CA ASP A 64 0.71 17.26 3.57
C ASP A 64 1.07 17.75 2.16
N GLU A 65 1.01 19.06 1.99
CA GLU A 65 1.47 19.73 0.77
C GLU A 65 3.00 19.71 0.71
N SER A 66 3.55 19.58 -0.49
CA SER A 66 5.00 19.51 -0.70
C SER A 66 5.47 20.63 -1.61
N LEU A 67 6.52 21.34 -1.20
CA LEU A 67 7.10 22.41 -2.00
C LEU A 67 8.01 21.86 -3.13
N TYR A 68 7.78 22.32 -4.35
CA TYR A 68 8.66 22.14 -5.51
C TYR A 68 9.80 23.18 -5.49
N SER A 69 9.46 24.46 -5.40
CA SER A 69 10.37 25.59 -5.16
C SER A 69 10.01 26.30 -3.86
N HIS A 70 10.65 27.43 -3.56
CA HIS A 70 10.35 28.20 -2.34
C HIS A 70 8.87 28.60 -2.21
N ASP A 71 8.18 28.78 -3.33
CA ASP A 71 6.83 29.36 -3.46
C ASP A 71 5.88 28.54 -4.35
N ILE A 72 6.37 27.49 -5.02
CA ILE A 72 5.57 26.62 -5.89
C ILE A 72 5.44 25.25 -5.25
N LEU A 73 4.22 24.70 -5.23
CA LEU A 73 3.91 23.38 -4.71
C LEU A 73 4.06 22.31 -5.81
N TRP A 74 4.51 21.12 -5.41
CA TRP A 74 4.30 19.91 -6.20
C TRP A 74 2.79 19.65 -6.36
N PRO A 75 2.37 19.02 -7.48
CA PRO A 75 1.01 18.51 -7.58
C PRO A 75 0.69 17.61 -6.39
N HIS A 76 -0.47 17.83 -5.77
CA HIS A 76 -0.84 17.13 -4.56
C HIS A 76 -0.99 15.62 -4.81
N ARG A 77 -0.43 14.79 -3.93
CA ARG A 77 -0.71 13.35 -3.85
C ARG A 77 -1.26 13.02 -2.48
N HIS A 78 -2.45 12.44 -2.45
CA HIS A 78 -3.14 12.05 -1.22
C HIS A 78 -2.40 10.91 -0.48
N ASP A 79 -2.74 10.75 0.79
CA ASP A 79 -2.34 9.57 1.56
C ASP A 79 -3.15 8.37 1.06
N SER A 80 -2.46 7.27 0.80
CA SER A 80 -3.05 6.10 0.15
C SER A 80 -4.10 5.41 1.03
N LEU A 81 -3.96 5.41 2.36
CA LEU A 81 -5.01 4.90 3.26
C LEU A 81 -6.20 5.87 3.33
N TRP A 82 -5.94 7.17 3.39
CA TRP A 82 -6.99 8.19 3.35
C TRP A 82 -7.85 8.05 2.08
N TYR A 83 -7.22 8.02 0.91
CA TYR A 83 -7.92 7.87 -0.36
C TYR A 83 -8.67 6.54 -0.44
N HIS A 84 -8.08 5.45 0.06
CA HIS A 84 -8.77 4.18 0.14
C HIS A 84 -10.07 4.23 0.96
N LEU A 85 -10.08 4.94 2.10
CA LEU A 85 -11.21 4.96 3.04
C LEU A 85 -12.27 6.03 2.71
N PHE A 86 -11.89 7.09 1.99
CA PHE A 86 -12.76 8.24 1.74
C PHE A 86 -12.94 8.59 0.27
N GLY A 87 -12.03 8.21 -0.62
CA GLY A 87 -12.13 8.52 -2.05
C GLY A 87 -11.95 9.99 -2.40
N VAL A 88 -11.31 10.78 -1.53
CA VAL A 88 -11.17 12.23 -1.68
C VAL A 88 -9.71 12.66 -1.68
N CYS A 89 -9.37 13.55 -2.61
CA CYS A 89 -8.01 14.07 -2.80
C CYS A 89 -7.85 15.46 -2.17
N VAL A 90 -7.62 15.50 -0.85
CA VAL A 90 -7.54 16.77 -0.10
C VAL A 90 -6.26 16.91 0.73
N PRO A 91 -5.74 18.14 0.89
CA PRO A 91 -4.59 18.41 1.73
C PRO A 91 -4.92 18.37 3.22
N MET A 92 -3.92 18.00 4.01
CA MET A 92 -3.92 18.03 5.47
C MET A 92 -4.02 19.46 6.00
N ARG A 93 -3.29 20.37 5.35
CA ARG A 93 -3.05 21.72 5.85
C ARG A 93 -3.82 22.73 5.03
N ARG A 94 -4.36 23.74 5.71
CA ARG A 94 -4.72 25.03 5.12
C ARG A 94 -4.04 26.11 5.95
N GLN A 95 -2.90 26.62 5.49
CA GLN A 95 -2.22 27.71 6.19
C GLN A 95 -2.88 29.04 5.81
N LEU A 96 -3.75 29.56 6.68
CA LEU A 96 -4.10 30.96 6.64
C LEU A 96 -2.89 31.73 7.21
N ALA A 97 -2.26 32.56 6.39
CA ALA A 97 -1.05 33.29 6.76
C ALA A 97 -1.28 34.24 7.95
N PRO A 98 -0.18 34.67 8.59
CA PRO A 98 0.62 33.90 9.55
C PRO A 98 -0.16 33.56 10.83
N PRO A 99 0.30 32.61 11.68
CA PRO A 99 -0.37 32.33 12.94
C PRO A 99 -0.37 33.59 13.82
N SER A 100 -1.54 34.16 14.00
CA SER A 100 -1.86 35.25 14.92
C SER A 100 -1.97 34.77 16.38
N SER A 101 -2.23 33.48 16.61
CA SER A 101 -2.61 33.00 17.94
C SER A 101 -1.48 32.33 18.72
N ALA A 102 -1.52 32.52 20.04
CA ALA A 102 -0.52 32.00 20.96
C ALA A 102 -0.55 30.46 21.11
N ILE A 103 -1.63 29.76 20.72
CA ILE A 103 -1.70 28.28 20.85
C ILE A 103 -2.49 27.56 19.72
N THR A 104 -3.64 28.00 19.15
CA THR A 104 -4.41 27.13 18.21
C THR A 104 -5.50 27.75 17.34
N GLU A 105 -5.87 29.02 17.51
CA GLU A 105 -7.16 29.55 17.01
C GLU A 105 -7.25 29.69 15.48
N ASP A 106 -6.11 29.60 14.80
CA ASP A 106 -5.93 29.70 13.36
C ASP A 106 -5.33 28.43 12.74
N VAL A 107 -5.11 27.38 13.53
CA VAL A 107 -4.55 26.12 13.04
C VAL A 107 -5.67 25.15 12.67
N GLN A 108 -5.67 24.75 11.40
CA GLN A 108 -6.60 23.79 10.83
C GLN A 108 -5.89 22.51 10.39
N VAL A 109 -6.51 21.35 10.62
CA VAL A 109 -5.97 20.03 10.26
C VAL A 109 -7.05 19.09 9.74
N THR A 110 -6.95 18.68 8.48
CA THR A 110 -7.82 17.65 7.91
C THR A 110 -7.38 16.28 8.42
N ILE A 111 -8.23 15.64 9.23
CA ILE A 111 -7.88 14.40 9.94
C ILE A 111 -9.12 13.55 10.22
N ALA A 112 -8.95 12.23 10.18
CA ALA A 112 -9.94 11.26 10.62
C ALA A 112 -9.50 10.59 11.92
N ALA A 113 -10.46 10.25 12.77
CA ALA A 113 -10.24 9.45 13.96
C ALA A 113 -11.20 8.26 13.98
N PHE A 114 -10.63 7.06 14.09
CA PHE A 114 -11.35 5.79 14.13
C PHE A 114 -11.28 5.23 15.54
N ALA A 115 -12.41 5.21 16.25
CA ALA A 115 -12.51 4.72 17.62
C ALA A 115 -13.21 3.35 17.67
N LYS A 116 -12.45 2.34 18.08
CA LYS A 116 -12.96 1.01 18.41
C LYS A 116 -13.10 0.86 19.91
N TYR A 117 -14.35 0.83 20.36
CA TYR A 117 -14.72 0.56 21.74
C TYR A 117 -14.52 -0.92 22.07
N MET A 118 -14.96 -1.37 23.24
CA MET A 118 -14.94 -2.79 23.57
C MET A 118 -15.95 -3.57 22.74
N LYS A 119 -15.69 -4.88 22.57
CA LYS A 119 -16.65 -5.79 21.94
C LYS A 119 -18.07 -5.60 22.50
N GLY A 120 -19.04 -5.43 21.59
CA GLY A 120 -20.45 -5.20 21.90
C GLY A 120 -20.87 -3.73 21.90
N THR A 121 -19.93 -2.78 21.87
CA THR A 121 -20.21 -1.34 21.76
C THR A 121 -20.02 -0.86 20.32
N ALA A 122 -20.86 0.07 19.88
CA ALA A 122 -20.77 0.64 18.53
C ALA A 122 -19.41 1.33 18.31
N THR A 123 -18.83 1.15 17.13
CA THR A 123 -17.60 1.85 16.74
C THR A 123 -17.93 3.26 16.26
N ARG A 124 -16.96 4.18 16.29
CA ARG A 124 -17.18 5.57 15.85
C ARG A 124 -16.10 6.04 14.88
N THR A 125 -16.51 6.79 13.86
CA THR A 125 -15.60 7.51 12.95
C THR A 125 -15.87 8.99 13.04
N LEU A 126 -14.85 9.77 13.36
CA LEU A 126 -14.86 11.23 13.31
C LEU A 126 -14.05 11.68 12.10
N LEU A 127 -14.63 12.54 11.26
CA LEU A 127 -13.91 13.21 10.18
C LEU A 127 -13.93 14.72 10.42
N CYS A 128 -12.75 15.29 10.58
CA CYS A 128 -12.53 16.71 10.75
C CYS A 128 -12.06 17.28 9.41
N VAL A 129 -12.91 18.08 8.77
CA VAL A 129 -12.66 18.66 7.44
C VAL A 129 -12.95 20.16 7.46
N PRO A 130 -12.28 20.94 6.61
CA PRO A 130 -12.62 22.36 6.46
C PRO A 130 -14.06 22.53 5.96
N PRO A 131 -14.72 23.68 6.26
CA PRO A 131 -16.06 23.98 5.75
C PRO A 131 -16.15 23.92 4.21
N VAL A 132 -15.06 24.34 3.55
CA VAL A 132 -14.78 24.19 2.12
C VAL A 132 -13.31 23.80 2.00
N THR A 133 -12.98 22.69 1.33
CA THR A 133 -11.60 22.17 1.27
C THR A 133 -10.62 23.10 0.62
N THR A 134 -11.06 23.81 -0.39
CA THR A 134 -10.22 24.71 -1.17
C THR A 134 -10.99 26.00 -1.39
N ASP A 135 -10.44 27.13 -0.92
CA ASP A 135 -10.80 28.39 -1.54
C ASP A 135 -10.20 28.34 -2.94
N THR A 136 -11.01 28.58 -3.96
CA THR A 136 -10.60 28.51 -5.37
C THR A 136 -9.41 29.42 -5.68
N SER A 137 -9.17 30.45 -4.86
CA SER A 137 -7.99 31.32 -4.92
C SER A 137 -6.69 30.70 -4.38
N THR A 138 -6.77 29.53 -3.72
CA THR A 138 -5.66 28.84 -3.03
C THR A 138 -5.53 27.36 -3.43
N LEU A 139 -6.25 26.93 -4.47
CA LEU A 139 -6.21 25.56 -4.98
C LEU A 139 -4.77 25.15 -5.32
N VAL A 140 -4.27 24.13 -4.62
CA VAL A 140 -3.04 23.45 -4.99
C VAL A 140 -3.33 22.56 -6.19
N TRP A 141 -2.47 22.63 -7.21
CA TRP A 141 -2.61 21.82 -8.42
C TRP A 141 -2.80 20.33 -8.06
N GLY A 142 -3.91 19.73 -8.50
CA GLY A 142 -4.24 18.32 -8.24
C GLY A 142 -5.03 18.04 -6.95
N SER A 143 -5.48 19.06 -6.22
CA SER A 143 -6.44 18.92 -5.12
C SER A 143 -7.90 19.09 -5.59
N GLU A 144 -8.85 18.49 -4.88
CA GLU A 144 -10.28 18.56 -5.19
C GLU A 144 -11.04 19.50 -4.22
N GLU A 145 -11.99 20.26 -4.79
CA GLU A 145 -12.99 20.96 -3.98
C GLU A 145 -14.05 19.97 -3.50
N ALA A 146 -14.20 19.87 -2.18
CA ALA A 146 -15.17 19.05 -1.50
C ALA A 146 -15.74 19.82 -0.31
N GLY A 147 -17.05 20.01 -0.31
CA GLY A 147 -17.78 20.60 0.81
C GLY A 147 -18.10 19.57 1.90
N VAL A 148 -18.45 20.04 3.09
CA VAL A 148 -18.92 19.20 4.21
C VAL A 148 -20.06 18.26 3.78
N SER A 149 -20.92 18.68 2.85
CA SER A 149 -22.01 17.85 2.32
C SER A 149 -21.51 16.61 1.55
N GLN A 150 -20.43 16.72 0.77
CA GLN A 150 -19.83 15.59 0.06
C GLN A 150 -19.21 14.60 1.04
N TYR A 151 -18.48 15.09 2.04
CA TYR A 151 -17.95 14.23 3.12
C TYR A 151 -19.04 13.51 3.88
N LYS A 152 -20.13 14.20 4.22
CA LYS A 152 -21.31 13.57 4.85
C LYS A 152 -21.93 12.50 3.95
N ARG A 153 -22.04 12.71 2.63
CA ARG A 153 -22.53 11.66 1.73
C ARG A 153 -21.64 10.43 1.70
N LEU A 154 -20.32 10.62 1.65
CA LEU A 154 -19.34 9.52 1.62
C LEU A 154 -19.21 8.80 2.97
N LEU A 155 -19.51 9.48 4.07
CA LEU A 155 -19.46 8.94 5.43
C LEU A 155 -20.79 8.32 5.90
N CYS A 156 -21.92 8.96 5.62
CA CYS A 156 -23.23 8.67 6.20
C CYS A 156 -24.16 7.89 5.24
N SER A 157 -23.63 7.21 4.22
CA SER A 157 -24.43 6.36 3.33
C SER A 157 -25.01 5.10 3.99
N ASP A 158 -24.75 4.86 5.28
CA ASP A 158 -25.29 3.74 6.08
C ASP A 158 -26.82 3.85 6.34
N ASP A 159 -27.48 4.97 6.00
CA ASP A 159 -28.94 5.11 6.13
C ASP A 159 -29.66 4.48 4.92
N HIS A 160 -30.01 3.20 5.06
CA HIS A 160 -30.62 2.35 4.02
C HIS A 160 -31.78 2.97 3.23
N ALA A 161 -31.68 2.88 1.90
CA ALA A 161 -32.83 2.69 1.03
C ALA A 161 -33.31 1.23 1.14
N GLY A 162 -34.41 0.99 1.86
CA GLY A 162 -35.30 -0.16 1.69
C GLY A 162 -34.77 -1.54 2.08
N GLY A 163 -34.72 -1.86 3.39
CA GLY A 163 -34.56 -3.22 3.89
C GLY A 163 -34.21 -3.23 5.36
N ILE A 164 -35.08 -3.83 6.20
CA ILE A 164 -35.00 -4.02 7.66
C ILE A 164 -33.69 -3.53 8.30
N SER A 165 -33.72 -2.31 8.85
CA SER A 165 -32.63 -1.70 9.59
C SER A 165 -32.14 -2.61 10.72
N ARG A 166 -30.89 -3.07 10.66
CA ARG A 166 -30.20 -3.56 11.88
C ARG A 166 -29.88 -2.32 12.74
N PRO A 167 -30.28 -2.26 14.01
CA PRO A 167 -30.01 -1.07 14.84
C PRO A 167 -28.51 -0.89 15.11
N GLY A 168 -27.98 0.31 14.83
CA GLY A 168 -26.87 0.99 15.50
C GLY A 168 -25.57 0.20 15.80
N THR A 169 -24.72 -0.05 14.79
CA THR A 169 -23.38 -0.64 15.03
C THR A 169 -22.21 0.32 14.78
N HIS A 170 -22.42 1.44 14.08
CA HIS A 170 -21.38 2.42 13.76
C HIS A 170 -21.93 3.86 13.77
N GLU A 171 -21.22 4.83 14.37
CA GLU A 171 -21.58 6.25 14.39
C GLU A 171 -20.55 7.08 13.60
N ASN A 172 -21.01 7.86 12.61
CA ASN A 172 -20.17 8.74 11.80
C ASN A 172 -20.42 10.21 12.15
N VAL A 173 -19.36 10.96 12.47
CA VAL A 173 -19.42 12.38 12.83
C VAL A 173 -18.55 13.19 11.87
N VAL A 174 -19.10 14.26 11.30
CA VAL A 174 -18.36 15.24 10.48
C VAL A 174 -18.35 16.59 11.19
N THR A 175 -17.17 17.16 11.41
CA THR A 175 -17.00 18.45 12.10
C THR A 175 -15.93 19.32 11.43
N THR A 176 -15.78 20.55 11.90
CA THR A 176 -14.78 21.49 11.40
C THR A 176 -13.36 21.09 11.82
N ASN A 177 -12.38 21.44 10.99
CA ASN A 177 -10.99 21.03 11.13
C ASN A 177 -10.13 21.92 12.04
N GLU A 178 -10.73 22.83 12.82
CA GLU A 178 -10.00 23.65 13.79
C GLU A 178 -9.39 22.76 14.88
N VAL A 179 -8.09 22.90 15.17
CA VAL A 179 -7.37 22.03 16.12
C VAL A 179 -8.08 21.96 17.48
N ARG A 180 -8.62 23.07 17.98
CA ARG A 180 -9.39 23.12 19.23
C ARG A 180 -10.63 22.22 19.16
N THR A 181 -11.39 22.30 18.07
CA THR A 181 -12.60 21.49 17.83
C THR A 181 -12.24 20.02 17.66
N VAL A 182 -11.17 19.71 16.92
CA VAL A 182 -10.64 18.35 16.79
C VAL A 182 -10.26 17.78 18.16
N CYS A 183 -9.48 18.52 18.96
CA CYS A 183 -9.07 18.07 20.30
C CYS A 183 -10.27 17.84 21.23
N LYS A 184 -11.26 18.74 21.21
CA LYS A 184 -12.48 18.59 22.02
C LYS A 184 -13.24 17.30 21.66
N ALA A 185 -13.40 17.03 20.36
CA ALA A 185 -14.07 15.81 19.90
C ALA A 185 -13.28 14.54 20.26
N LEU A 186 -11.95 14.56 20.08
CA LEU A 186 -11.07 13.44 20.48
C LEU A 186 -11.12 13.18 22.00
N MET A 187 -11.11 14.24 22.81
CA MET A 187 -11.22 14.12 24.27
C MET A 187 -12.57 13.54 24.69
N SER A 188 -13.65 13.81 23.96
CA SER A 188 -14.95 13.17 24.19
C SER A 188 -14.86 11.67 23.98
N PHE A 189 -14.25 11.19 22.90
CA PHE A 189 -14.06 9.75 22.66
C PHE A 189 -13.21 9.11 23.76
N ILE A 190 -12.11 9.76 24.14
CA ILE A 190 -11.23 9.26 25.20
C ILE A 190 -11.99 9.17 26.53
N THR A 191 -12.79 10.18 26.86
CA THR A 191 -13.62 10.21 28.08
C THR A 191 -14.61 9.06 28.07
N ASP A 192 -15.40 8.93 26.99
CA ASP A 192 -16.43 7.89 26.86
C ASP A 192 -15.84 6.48 27.00
N MET A 193 -14.73 6.20 26.30
CA MET A 193 -14.04 4.92 26.35
C MET A 193 -13.49 4.63 27.73
N THR A 194 -12.87 5.62 28.37
CA THR A 194 -12.31 5.48 29.73
C THR A 194 -13.42 5.22 30.74
N GLN A 195 -14.54 5.96 30.64
CA GLN A 195 -15.70 5.82 31.51
C GLN A 195 -16.34 4.42 31.40
N GLU A 196 -16.45 3.89 30.18
CA GLU A 196 -16.94 2.53 29.94
C GLU A 196 -16.02 1.46 30.56
N GLN A 197 -14.70 1.62 30.40
CA GLN A 197 -13.72 0.72 30.99
C GLN A 197 -13.77 0.73 32.52
N VAL A 198 -13.87 1.91 33.13
CA VAL A 198 -14.00 2.07 34.58
C VAL A 198 -15.26 1.35 35.07
N LYS A 199 -16.39 1.53 34.37
CA LYS A 199 -17.66 0.87 34.71
C LYS A 199 -17.54 -0.66 34.63
N LYS A 200 -17.00 -1.20 33.53
CA LYS A 200 -16.81 -2.66 33.36
C LYS A 200 -15.89 -3.25 34.42
N TRP A 201 -14.80 -2.54 34.73
CA TRP A 201 -13.87 -2.95 35.78
C TRP A 201 -14.56 -3.04 37.14
N ALA A 202 -15.40 -2.04 37.48
CA ALA A 202 -16.15 -2.04 38.73
C ALA A 202 -17.16 -3.20 38.80
N GLU A 203 -17.79 -3.56 37.68
CA GLU A 203 -18.75 -4.67 37.59
C GLU A 203 -18.09 -6.06 37.69
N HIS A 204 -16.90 -6.25 37.12
CA HIS A 204 -16.21 -7.56 37.10
C HIS A 204 -15.22 -7.77 38.26
N GLY A 205 -14.88 -6.71 38.99
CA GLY A 205 -13.79 -6.72 39.98
C GLY A 205 -14.04 -7.50 41.26
N ASN A 206 -15.23 -8.07 41.50
CA ASN A 206 -15.59 -8.76 42.76
C ASN A 206 -15.19 -7.97 44.03
N LEU A 207 -15.21 -6.63 43.95
CA LEU A 207 -14.92 -5.77 45.09
C LEU A 207 -16.16 -5.74 45.98
N ALA A 208 -16.13 -6.52 47.06
CA ALA A 208 -17.15 -6.45 48.10
C ALA A 208 -17.21 -5.02 48.66
N PRO A 209 -18.39 -4.50 49.04
CA PRO A 209 -18.60 -3.07 49.31
C PRO A 209 -17.91 -2.51 50.57
N SER A 210 -16.98 -3.23 51.22
CA SER A 210 -16.65 -2.98 52.63
C SER A 210 -15.19 -3.14 53.06
N THR A 211 -14.20 -3.11 52.18
CA THR A 211 -12.79 -3.08 52.61
C THR A 211 -12.03 -1.98 51.91
N SER A 212 -11.46 -1.08 52.71
CA SER A 212 -10.68 0.07 52.28
C SER A 212 -9.60 -0.38 51.28
N LEU A 213 -9.64 0.15 50.06
CA LEU A 213 -8.62 -0.05 49.02
C LEU A 213 -7.20 0.30 49.51
N LEU A 214 -7.10 1.09 50.60
CA LEU A 214 -5.87 1.51 51.24
C LEU A 214 -5.16 0.41 52.03
N GLU A 215 -5.87 -0.45 52.78
CA GLU A 215 -5.21 -1.49 53.59
C GLU A 215 -4.60 -2.62 52.74
N SER A 216 -5.18 -2.86 51.56
CA SER A 216 -4.65 -3.84 50.60
C SER A 216 -3.47 -3.30 49.77
N ALA A 217 -3.34 -1.97 49.65
CA ALA A 217 -2.27 -1.32 48.87
C ALA A 217 -0.94 -1.24 49.63
N GLU A 218 -0.95 -1.27 50.97
CA GLU A 218 0.28 -1.36 51.78
C GLU A 218 0.84 -2.80 51.84
N GLN A 219 -0.02 -3.83 51.79
CA GLN A 219 0.42 -5.23 51.78
C GLN A 219 0.78 -5.78 50.40
N LEU A 220 0.18 -5.26 49.32
CA LEU A 220 0.63 -5.50 47.94
C LEU A 220 1.24 -4.21 47.40
N GLY A 221 2.58 -4.13 47.35
CA GLY A 221 3.34 -3.11 46.60
C GLY A 221 3.13 -3.17 45.07
N ARG A 222 1.91 -3.44 44.61
CA ARG A 222 1.46 -3.37 43.22
C ARG A 222 0.73 -2.04 43.04
N GLN A 223 1.40 -1.09 42.40
CA GLN A 223 0.73 0.04 41.75
C GLN A 223 -0.51 -0.49 41.00
N LEU A 224 -1.70 0.00 41.32
CA LEU A 224 -2.91 -0.29 40.55
C LEU A 224 -2.71 0.31 39.15
N ALA A 225 -2.19 -0.49 38.23
CA ALA A 225 -2.07 -0.14 36.82
C ALA A 225 -3.47 -0.19 36.22
N LEU A 226 -4.22 0.90 36.39
CA LEU A 226 -5.49 1.16 35.76
C LEU A 226 -5.26 1.28 34.23
N THR A 227 -5.26 0.15 33.51
CA THR A 227 -5.26 0.11 32.03
C THR A 227 -6.62 0.47 31.46
N VAL A 228 -7.16 1.62 31.87
CA VAL A 228 -8.51 2.12 31.50
C VAL A 228 -8.45 3.04 30.28
N MET A 229 -7.30 3.66 30.01
CA MET A 229 -7.14 4.57 28.88
C MET A 229 -7.13 3.82 27.54
N PRO A 230 -7.76 4.38 26.49
CA PRO A 230 -7.71 3.79 25.16
C PRO A 230 -6.29 3.83 24.60
N ARG A 231 -5.95 2.83 23.78
CA ARG A 231 -4.68 2.78 23.04
C ARG A 231 -4.77 3.75 21.86
N MET A 232 -3.85 4.70 21.79
CA MET A 232 -3.82 5.66 20.68
C MET A 232 -2.73 5.32 19.65
N PHE A 233 -3.11 5.37 18.39
CA PHE A 233 -2.23 5.24 17.24
C PHE A 233 -2.38 6.45 16.33
N ALA A 234 -1.30 6.91 15.71
CA ALA A 234 -1.33 7.96 14.72
C ALA A 234 -0.54 7.52 13.48
N ALA A 235 -1.10 7.79 12.30
CA ALA A 235 -0.31 7.83 11.08
C ALA A 235 0.49 9.14 11.07
N TYR A 236 1.79 9.01 10.87
CA TYR A 236 2.68 10.17 10.74
C TYR A 236 3.07 10.29 9.26
N PRO A 237 3.02 11.51 8.68
CA PRO A 237 3.53 11.76 7.34
C PRO A 237 4.94 11.23 7.15
N GLN A 238 5.24 10.58 6.02
CA GLN A 238 6.58 10.02 5.76
C GLN A 238 7.70 11.07 5.78
N GLN A 239 7.37 12.34 5.53
CA GLN A 239 8.28 13.49 5.56
C GLN A 239 8.73 13.84 6.99
N LEU A 240 7.98 13.41 7.99
CA LEU A 240 8.39 13.37 9.39
C LEU A 240 9.10 12.02 9.62
N ARG A 241 10.35 11.89 9.16
CA ARG A 241 11.16 10.68 9.45
C ARG A 241 11.73 10.74 10.86
N TRP A 242 11.58 9.60 11.55
CA TRP A 242 12.16 9.31 12.85
C TRP A 242 13.50 8.58 12.68
N ASP A 243 14.57 9.10 13.26
CA ASP A 243 15.92 8.50 13.20
C ASP A 243 16.25 7.57 14.38
N GLY A 244 15.26 7.21 15.20
CA GLY A 244 15.51 6.51 16.46
C GLY A 244 15.77 7.43 17.64
N ARG A 245 15.88 8.76 17.45
CA ARG A 245 16.10 9.76 18.53
C ARG A 245 15.31 11.07 18.41
N ARG A 246 14.98 11.57 17.20
CA ARG A 246 14.11 12.74 16.96
C ARG A 246 13.47 12.71 15.57
N TYR A 247 12.40 13.49 15.35
CA TYR A 247 11.96 13.85 14.01
C TYR A 247 12.83 14.99 13.49
N ARG A 248 13.32 14.89 12.25
CA ARG A 248 13.92 16.04 11.55
C ARG A 248 12.99 16.46 10.44
N VAL A 249 12.38 17.64 10.56
CA VAL A 249 12.00 18.42 9.38
C VAL A 249 13.31 18.71 8.62
N ARG A 250 13.35 18.47 7.31
CA ARG A 250 14.52 18.78 6.48
C ARG A 250 14.77 20.29 6.58
N GLN A 251 15.84 20.72 7.26
CA GLN A 251 16.16 22.14 7.37
C GLN A 251 16.46 22.73 5.98
N PRO A 252 15.97 23.94 5.65
CA PRO A 252 16.60 24.76 4.63
C PRO A 252 18.02 25.04 5.08
N THR A 253 18.97 24.85 4.18
CA THR A 253 20.38 25.20 4.38
C THR A 253 20.53 26.71 4.51
N THR A 254 20.42 27.25 5.72
CA THR A 254 21.16 28.44 6.18
C THR A 254 21.00 28.58 7.69
N SER A 255 22.14 28.56 8.39
CA SER A 255 22.21 28.83 9.82
C SER A 255 21.90 30.30 10.09
N VAL A 256 20.81 30.58 10.81
CA VAL A 256 20.72 31.81 11.61
C VAL A 256 20.59 31.40 13.05
N ALA A 257 21.59 31.79 13.84
CA ALA A 257 21.75 31.47 15.24
C ALA A 257 20.56 31.98 16.06
N LEU A 258 19.97 31.12 16.88
CA LEU A 258 19.02 31.53 17.93
C LEU A 258 19.62 31.24 19.32
N ARG A 259 20.43 32.18 19.81
CA ARG A 259 20.75 32.34 21.23
C ARG A 259 19.84 33.43 21.81
N LYS A 260 18.73 33.02 22.42
CA LYS A 260 18.02 33.63 23.57
C LYS A 260 16.51 33.35 23.47
N ALA A 261 16.04 32.38 24.24
CA ALA A 261 14.64 32.33 24.66
C ALA A 261 14.48 31.45 25.92
N ILE A 262 15.10 31.88 27.03
CA ILE A 262 14.66 31.49 28.38
C ILE A 262 14.07 32.76 28.99
N LYS A 263 12.77 32.96 28.75
CA LYS A 263 11.81 33.84 29.46
C LYS A 263 10.50 33.91 28.65
N ALA A 264 9.72 32.84 28.64
CA ALA A 264 8.36 32.85 28.09
C ALA A 264 7.53 31.68 28.64
N ALA A 265 7.08 31.79 29.89
CA ALA A 265 5.95 30.99 30.37
C ALA A 265 4.59 31.55 29.91
N HIS A 266 4.60 32.62 29.08
CA HIS A 266 3.42 33.34 28.58
C HIS A 266 3.66 33.88 27.14
N GLY A 267 4.56 33.28 26.36
CA GLY A 267 4.83 33.70 24.97
C GLY A 267 4.06 32.84 23.95
N PRO A 268 3.70 33.39 22.77
CA PRO A 268 3.03 32.63 21.72
C PRO A 268 3.89 31.45 21.29
N SER A 269 3.38 30.23 21.43
CA SER A 269 4.06 29.02 20.97
C SER A 269 3.93 28.95 19.46
N VAL A 270 5.03 29.06 18.74
CA VAL A 270 5.05 28.88 17.28
C VAL A 270 5.22 27.39 16.98
N PHE A 271 4.20 26.77 16.39
CA PHE A 271 4.26 25.39 15.93
C PHE A 271 4.83 25.33 14.51
N HIS A 272 5.67 24.34 14.23
CA HIS A 272 6.24 24.12 12.90
C HIS A 272 5.34 23.25 12.03
N HIS A 273 4.39 22.52 12.63
CA HIS A 273 3.48 21.62 11.94
C HIS A 273 2.11 21.53 12.64
N PRO A 274 0.96 21.43 11.92
CA PRO A 274 -0.37 21.35 12.54
C PRO A 274 -0.54 20.22 13.55
N LEU A 275 0.07 19.05 13.30
CA LEU A 275 0.07 17.94 14.26
C LEU A 275 0.78 18.26 15.58
N GLU A 276 1.79 19.16 15.60
CA GLU A 276 2.42 19.60 16.84
C GLU A 276 1.43 20.39 17.69
N ALA A 277 0.68 21.31 17.06
CA ALA A 277 -0.39 22.05 17.73
C ALA A 277 -1.48 21.10 18.26
N LEU A 278 -1.87 20.09 17.47
CA LEU A 278 -2.84 19.07 17.86
C LEU A 278 -2.40 18.30 19.11
N PHE A 279 -1.21 17.70 19.08
CA PHE A 279 -0.73 16.90 20.21
C PHE A 279 -0.43 17.74 21.45
N SER A 280 0.08 18.96 21.28
CA SER A 280 0.28 19.91 22.38
C SER A 280 -1.06 20.25 23.05
N THR A 281 -2.08 20.59 22.26
CA THR A 281 -3.41 20.93 22.77
C THR A 281 -4.07 19.76 23.46
N LEU A 282 -4.01 18.57 22.87
CA LEU A 282 -4.53 17.33 23.46
C LEU A 282 -3.86 17.06 24.82
N SER A 283 -2.55 17.24 24.93
CA SER A 283 -1.82 17.02 26.18
C SER A 283 -2.19 18.02 27.29
N SER A 284 -2.52 19.26 26.91
CA SER A 284 -2.91 20.31 27.85
C SER A 284 -4.37 20.24 28.31
N THR A 285 -5.19 19.42 27.65
CA THR A 285 -6.64 19.34 27.95
C THR A 285 -6.88 18.35 29.09
N PRO A 286 -7.47 18.78 30.23
CA PRO A 286 -7.80 17.88 31.33
C PRO A 286 -8.96 16.95 30.96
N LEU A 287 -8.92 15.72 31.47
CA LEU A 287 -9.94 14.69 31.33
C LEU A 287 -10.61 14.45 32.69
N LEU A 288 -11.93 14.52 32.76
CA LEU A 288 -12.67 14.19 33.99
C LEU A 288 -13.24 12.77 33.88
N VAL A 289 -12.94 11.92 34.85
CA VAL A 289 -13.38 10.51 34.90
C VAL A 289 -14.17 10.27 36.17
N ASN A 290 -15.40 9.79 36.03
CA ASN A 290 -16.25 9.43 37.17
C ASN A 290 -15.97 7.99 37.60
N LEU A 291 -15.73 7.79 38.89
CA LEU A 291 -15.54 6.50 39.53
C LEU A 291 -16.84 6.03 40.20
N PRO A 292 -17.42 4.88 39.79
CA PRO A 292 -18.56 4.29 40.51
C PRO A 292 -18.10 3.77 41.88
N ARG A 293 -18.98 3.75 42.89
CA ARG A 293 -18.72 3.00 44.13
C ARG A 293 -18.57 1.51 43.77
N PRO A 294 -17.52 0.77 44.21
CA PRO A 294 -16.60 0.98 45.34
C PRO A 294 -15.23 1.65 45.02
N LEU A 295 -15.02 2.19 43.82
CA LEU A 295 -13.75 2.80 43.41
C LEU A 295 -13.49 4.20 43.97
N ALA A 296 -14.52 4.86 44.51
CA ALA A 296 -14.42 6.20 45.04
C ALA A 296 -13.37 6.27 46.17
N PHE A 297 -12.48 7.27 46.13
CA PHE A 297 -11.43 7.41 47.14
C PHE A 297 -12.03 7.93 48.45
N GLU A 298 -11.66 7.30 49.57
CA GLU A 298 -11.87 7.86 50.89
C GLU A 298 -10.92 9.04 51.09
N THR A 299 -11.49 10.21 51.42
CA THR A 299 -10.70 11.43 51.62
C THR A 299 -10.45 11.64 53.11
N THR A 300 -9.24 12.06 53.49
CA THR A 300 -8.86 12.33 54.89
C THR A 300 -9.46 13.64 55.45
N ALA A 301 -10.37 14.28 54.72
CA ALA A 301 -10.92 15.58 55.05
C ALA A 301 -12.14 15.46 56.00
N LYS A 302 -11.86 15.52 57.31
CA LYS A 302 -12.75 15.61 58.49
C LYS A 302 -13.84 14.50 58.66
N PRO A 303 -14.08 14.04 59.90
CA PRO A 303 -14.97 12.91 60.17
C PRO A 303 -16.44 13.32 60.02
N GLY A 304 -16.99 13.09 58.82
CA GLY A 304 -18.41 13.08 58.56
C GLY A 304 -18.75 11.83 57.73
N PRO A 305 -19.90 11.17 57.96
CA PRO A 305 -20.28 10.01 57.17
C PRO A 305 -20.58 10.49 55.74
N GLN A 306 -19.81 9.99 54.75
CA GLN A 306 -19.97 10.18 53.29
C GLN A 306 -19.17 11.31 52.59
N SER A 307 -17.86 11.44 52.81
CA SER A 307 -16.96 12.20 51.90
C SER A 307 -16.20 11.29 50.93
N SER A 308 -16.93 10.59 50.05
CA SER A 308 -16.35 9.77 48.97
C SER A 308 -16.04 10.64 47.75
N CYS A 309 -14.79 10.70 47.30
CA CYS A 309 -14.40 11.37 46.05
C CYS A 309 -14.66 10.43 44.86
N GLY A 310 -15.67 10.76 44.06
CA GLY A 310 -16.04 10.00 42.86
C GLY A 310 -15.47 10.56 41.55
N LEU A 311 -14.71 11.65 41.59
CA LEU A 311 -14.23 12.35 40.39
C LEU A 311 -12.70 12.42 40.36
N ILE A 312 -12.09 11.88 39.29
CA ILE A 312 -10.66 12.04 39.00
C ILE A 312 -10.48 13.04 37.85
N GLU A 313 -9.62 14.03 38.06
CA GLU A 313 -9.05 14.82 36.96
C GLU A 313 -7.75 14.17 36.48
N VAL A 314 -7.73 13.68 35.25
CA VAL A 314 -6.54 13.14 34.59
C VAL A 314 -5.94 14.21 33.68
N ARG A 315 -4.68 14.54 33.90
CA ARG A 315 -3.90 15.39 32.99
C ARG A 315 -2.81 14.58 32.30
N TYR A 316 -2.55 14.90 31.05
CA TYR A 316 -1.47 14.27 30.31
C TYR A 316 -0.16 15.01 30.57
N LEU A 317 0.81 14.33 31.21
CA LEU A 317 2.13 14.89 31.52
C LEU A 317 2.99 15.05 30.25
N ALA A 318 2.87 14.08 29.34
CA ALA A 318 3.53 14.04 28.06
C ALA A 318 2.86 13.03 27.13
N VAL A 319 2.88 13.31 25.82
CA VAL A 319 2.59 12.29 24.81
C VAL A 319 3.84 11.42 24.67
N ALA A 320 3.87 10.29 25.39
CA ALA A 320 5.05 9.42 25.46
C ALA A 320 5.06 8.41 24.32
N GLY A 321 5.43 8.87 23.13
CA GLY A 321 5.63 8.02 21.96
C GLY A 321 5.94 8.89 20.77
N TYR A 322 7.14 8.74 20.21
CA TYR A 322 7.63 9.34 18.97
C TYR A 322 6.76 10.49 18.45
N THR A 323 6.73 11.59 19.20
CA THR A 323 5.97 12.80 18.85
C THR A 323 6.98 13.80 18.28
N PRO A 324 6.77 14.34 17.07
CA PRO A 324 7.54 15.48 16.60
C PRO A 324 7.34 16.66 17.58
N GLY A 325 8.43 17.34 17.95
CA GLY A 325 8.34 18.73 18.42
C GLY A 325 8.18 19.03 19.91
N LEU A 326 7.92 18.08 20.82
CA LEU A 326 7.92 18.39 22.26
C LEU A 326 9.37 18.44 22.80
N VAL A 327 10.07 19.55 22.54
CA VAL A 327 11.28 19.90 23.29
C VAL A 327 10.84 20.16 24.73
N SER A 328 11.14 19.24 25.63
CA SER A 328 11.01 19.48 27.07
C SER A 328 11.80 20.75 27.40
N GLY A 329 11.09 21.81 27.76
CA GLY A 329 11.70 22.97 28.41
C GLY A 329 12.23 22.50 29.75
N THR A 330 13.52 22.17 29.81
CA THR A 330 14.17 21.78 31.06
C THR A 330 14.15 22.96 32.01
N ALA A 331 13.27 22.90 33.01
CA ALA A 331 13.42 23.63 34.24
C ALA A 331 14.76 23.22 34.87
N ASN A 332 15.70 24.16 34.94
CA ASN A 332 16.92 24.01 35.72
C ASN A 332 16.56 23.92 37.21
N ALA A 333 16.44 22.71 37.73
CA ALA A 333 16.68 22.45 39.14
C ALA A 333 18.15 21.96 39.26
N PRO A 334 18.95 22.50 40.20
CA PRO A 334 20.32 22.03 40.41
C PRO A 334 20.32 20.55 40.85
N PRO A 335 21.33 19.76 40.45
CA PRO A 335 21.33 18.32 40.67
C PRO A 335 21.57 18.02 42.14
N THR A 336 20.55 17.56 42.85
CA THR A 336 20.78 16.75 44.05
C THR A 336 21.35 15.40 43.60
N ARG A 337 22.57 15.11 44.07
CA ARG A 337 23.28 13.85 43.80
C ARG A 337 22.42 12.66 44.25
N GLY A 338 21.80 11.96 43.32
CA GLY A 338 21.10 10.71 43.59
C GLY A 338 20.42 10.12 42.36
N SER A 339 21.06 9.12 41.74
CA SER A 339 20.57 8.23 40.68
C SER A 339 20.23 8.86 39.31
N ALA A 340 20.95 8.41 38.27
CA ALA A 340 20.65 8.69 36.88
C ALA A 340 19.27 8.13 36.48
N PRO A 341 18.49 8.81 35.61
CA PRO A 341 17.25 8.26 35.11
C PRO A 341 17.57 7.08 34.18
N ARG A 342 17.22 5.87 34.61
CA ARG A 342 17.24 4.68 33.75
C ARG A 342 16.29 4.94 32.58
N THR A 343 16.84 4.90 31.37
CA THR A 343 16.06 4.85 30.13
C THR A 343 15.19 3.60 30.13
N SER A 344 13.92 3.74 30.49
CA SER A 344 12.96 2.63 30.47
C SER A 344 12.54 2.34 29.05
N ARG A 345 13.15 1.31 28.44
CA ARG A 345 12.60 0.64 27.26
C ARG A 345 11.20 0.10 27.59
N GLY A 346 10.17 0.63 26.92
CA GLY A 346 8.87 0.01 26.66
C GLY A 346 8.18 -0.66 27.86
N ARG A 347 7.91 0.06 28.94
CA ARG A 347 6.92 -0.36 29.95
C ARG A 347 5.64 0.44 29.80
N ASP A 348 4.51 -0.21 30.14
CA ASP A 348 3.17 0.37 30.25
C ASP A 348 3.18 1.68 31.07
N PRO A 349 2.23 2.61 30.82
CA PRO A 349 2.31 3.98 31.30
C PRO A 349 2.50 4.05 32.82
N LEU A 350 3.54 4.79 33.26
CA LEU A 350 3.69 5.15 34.67
C LEU A 350 2.58 6.16 35.02
N VAL A 351 1.65 5.74 35.86
CA VAL A 351 0.63 6.61 36.46
C VAL A 351 1.22 7.18 37.75
N THR A 352 1.27 8.51 37.87
CA THR A 352 1.63 9.18 39.13
C THR A 352 0.38 9.84 39.69
N ILE A 353 -0.06 9.38 40.86
CA ILE A 353 -1.22 9.94 41.57
C ILE A 353 -0.69 11.04 42.49
N THR A 354 -1.29 12.24 42.44
CA THR A 354 -1.01 13.33 43.37
C THR A 354 -2.25 13.65 44.22
N THR A 355 -2.01 14.15 45.42
CA THR A 355 -2.98 14.25 46.53
C THR A 355 -4.28 15.03 46.19
N PRO A 356 -5.39 14.81 46.92
CA PRO A 356 -6.65 15.51 46.71
C PRO A 356 -6.51 17.03 46.88
N PHE A 357 -7.27 17.82 46.11
CA PHE A 357 -7.35 19.28 46.28
C PHE A 357 -8.82 19.73 46.49
N GLU A 358 -9.00 20.85 47.19
CA GLU A 358 -10.30 21.48 47.41
C GLU A 358 -10.74 22.23 46.15
N ASN A 359 -11.63 21.64 45.36
CA ASN A 359 -12.29 22.39 44.29
C ASN A 359 -13.27 23.38 44.94
N THR A 360 -13.26 24.64 44.51
CA THR A 360 -14.08 25.72 45.13
C THR A 360 -15.60 25.48 45.02
N ASP A 361 -16.00 24.51 44.19
CA ASP A 361 -17.35 23.99 44.07
C ASP A 361 -17.44 22.56 44.66
N ARG A 362 -17.55 22.47 45.99
CA ARG A 362 -18.11 21.37 46.84
C ARG A 362 -17.80 19.88 46.57
N GLU A 363 -16.98 19.48 45.60
CA GLU A 363 -16.52 18.09 45.44
C GLU A 363 -14.98 18.01 45.55
N LEU A 364 -14.48 17.23 46.52
CA LEU A 364 -13.06 16.86 46.57
C LEU A 364 -12.73 16.02 45.34
N GLY A 365 -11.69 16.37 44.58
CA GLY A 365 -11.22 15.65 43.40
C GLY A 365 -9.77 15.14 43.56
N VAL A 366 -9.45 14.00 42.93
CA VAL A 366 -8.07 13.47 42.85
C VAL A 366 -7.44 13.87 41.52
N LYS A 367 -6.20 14.37 41.52
CA LYS A 367 -5.45 14.66 40.30
C LYS A 367 -4.51 13.51 39.94
N MET A 368 -4.68 12.97 38.74
CA MET A 368 -3.83 11.93 38.19
C MET A 368 -3.06 12.46 36.99
N GLU A 369 -1.77 12.15 36.92
CA GLU A 369 -0.97 12.48 35.75
C GLU A 369 -0.55 11.21 35.00
N VAL A 370 -0.87 11.18 33.71
CA VAL A 370 -0.70 9.99 32.85
C VAL A 370 0.06 10.38 31.59
N CYS A 371 0.93 9.49 31.10
CA CYS A 371 1.50 9.63 29.77
C CYS A 371 0.57 8.98 28.74
N LEU A 372 0.27 9.68 27.64
CA LEU A 372 -0.50 9.12 26.52
C LEU A 372 0.45 8.57 25.44
N PRO A 373 0.69 7.25 25.35
CA PRO A 373 1.59 6.72 24.35
C PRO A 373 0.90 6.63 22.99
N VAL A 374 1.13 7.63 22.13
CA VAL A 374 0.72 7.55 20.71
C VAL A 374 1.74 6.70 19.95
N ARG A 375 1.28 5.60 19.38
CA ARG A 375 2.11 4.67 18.58
C ARG A 375 1.86 4.86 17.09
N ARG A 376 2.72 4.30 16.24
CA ARG A 376 2.50 4.31 14.78
C ARG A 376 1.36 3.37 14.40
N SER A 377 0.50 3.80 13.47
CA SER A 377 -0.59 2.99 12.92
C SER A 377 -0.15 1.98 11.86
N ASN A 378 1.09 2.07 11.34
CA ASN A 378 1.56 1.34 10.15
C ASN A 378 1.27 -0.17 10.17
N ALA A 379 1.39 -0.83 11.33
CA ALA A 379 1.11 -2.26 11.46
C ALA A 379 -0.35 -2.62 11.10
N TYR A 380 -1.30 -1.79 11.56
CA TYR A 380 -2.73 -1.99 11.31
C TYR A 380 -3.12 -1.51 9.91
N THR A 381 -2.54 -0.40 9.45
CA THR A 381 -2.73 0.11 8.08
C THR A 381 -2.34 -0.93 7.04
N TRP A 382 -1.17 -1.57 7.21
CA TRP A 382 -0.72 -2.62 6.31
C TRP A 382 -1.61 -3.86 6.38
N LEU A 383 -1.92 -4.36 7.59
CA LEU A 383 -2.76 -5.55 7.77
C LEU A 383 -4.13 -5.40 7.09
N TYR A 384 -4.68 -4.19 7.14
CA TYR A 384 -5.94 -3.86 6.48
C TYR A 384 -5.80 -3.78 4.95
N ARG A 385 -4.76 -3.10 4.44
CA ARG A 385 -4.57 -2.86 2.99
C ARG A 385 -3.98 -4.04 2.22
N GLN A 386 -3.41 -5.03 2.89
CA GLN A 386 -2.74 -6.15 2.22
C GLN A 386 -3.69 -6.91 1.28
N THR A 387 -4.99 -7.01 1.62
CA THR A 387 -6.01 -7.70 0.83
C THR A 387 -6.84 -6.70 0.05
N LYS A 388 -6.79 -6.78 -1.28
CA LYS A 388 -7.46 -5.85 -2.21
C LYS A 388 -8.86 -6.34 -2.49
N SER A 389 -9.86 -5.47 -2.46
CA SER A 389 -11.20 -5.86 -2.90
C SER A 389 -11.24 -6.14 -4.42
N PRO A 390 -12.22 -6.92 -4.91
CA PRO A 390 -12.40 -7.12 -6.34
C PRO A 390 -12.62 -5.83 -7.14
N SER A 391 -13.17 -4.77 -6.52
CA SER A 391 -13.22 -3.43 -7.11
C SER A 391 -11.85 -2.77 -7.25
N GLN A 392 -10.96 -2.92 -6.27
CA GLN A 392 -9.58 -2.43 -6.40
C GLN A 392 -8.84 -3.15 -7.54
N LEU A 393 -9.09 -4.45 -7.74
CA LEU A 393 -8.55 -5.15 -8.92
C LEU A 393 -8.96 -4.46 -10.23
N ARG A 394 -10.22 -4.03 -10.38
CA ARG A 394 -10.67 -3.29 -11.58
C ARG A 394 -9.93 -1.97 -11.73
N GLN A 395 -9.74 -1.24 -10.64
CA GLN A 395 -9.00 0.03 -10.65
C GLN A 395 -7.54 -0.20 -11.10
N HIS A 396 -6.89 -1.27 -10.63
CA HIS A 396 -5.55 -1.61 -11.06
C HIS A 396 -5.48 -2.07 -12.53
N LEU A 397 -6.47 -2.84 -13.02
CA LEU A 397 -6.53 -3.24 -14.43
C LEU A 397 -6.73 -2.04 -15.37
N ARG A 398 -7.39 -0.97 -14.90
CA ARG A 398 -7.51 0.31 -15.61
C ARG A 398 -6.16 1.02 -15.73
N SER A 399 -5.38 1.06 -14.65
CA SER A 399 -4.01 1.61 -14.68
C SER A 399 -3.05 0.76 -15.51
N ALA A 400 -3.20 -0.57 -15.46
CA ALA A 400 -2.42 -1.49 -16.29
C ALA A 400 -2.70 -1.26 -17.78
N ARG A 401 -3.94 -0.92 -18.16
CA ARG A 401 -4.28 -0.54 -19.54
C ARG A 401 -3.57 0.74 -19.97
N ALA A 402 -3.55 1.74 -19.10
CA ALA A 402 -2.83 2.99 -19.35
C ALA A 402 -1.33 2.74 -19.53
N THR A 403 -0.78 1.84 -18.72
CA THR A 403 0.62 1.42 -18.78
C THR A 403 0.91 0.67 -20.08
N GLU A 404 0.01 -0.21 -20.55
CA GLU A 404 0.11 -0.85 -21.87
C GLU A 404 0.22 0.18 -23.00
N ASP A 405 -0.71 1.15 -23.05
CA ASP A 405 -0.71 2.22 -24.06
C ASP A 405 0.64 2.98 -24.08
N ALA A 406 1.25 3.22 -22.90
CA ALA A 406 2.54 3.89 -22.78
C ALA A 406 3.72 3.00 -23.23
N PHE A 407 3.74 1.71 -22.86
CA PHE A 407 4.78 0.78 -23.30
C PHE A 407 4.76 0.52 -24.79
N LEU A 408 3.58 0.41 -25.41
CA LEU A 408 3.48 0.22 -26.87
C LEU A 408 4.12 1.38 -27.62
N ARG A 409 3.94 2.63 -27.14
CA ARG A 409 4.59 3.82 -27.71
C ARG A 409 6.10 3.82 -27.52
N ILE A 410 6.60 3.41 -26.35
CA ILE A 410 8.03 3.23 -26.12
C ILE A 410 8.60 2.18 -27.08
N MET A 411 7.94 1.03 -27.22
CA MET A 411 8.36 -0.05 -28.12
C MET A 411 8.42 0.44 -29.57
N GLN A 412 7.42 1.18 -30.05
CA GLN A 412 7.45 1.78 -31.39
C GLN A 412 8.58 2.82 -31.57
N ARG A 413 8.94 3.54 -30.51
CA ARG A 413 9.98 4.57 -30.57
C ARG A 413 11.41 4.03 -30.46
N ALA A 414 11.61 2.95 -29.70
CA ALA A 414 12.92 2.37 -29.39
C ALA A 414 13.82 2.03 -30.61
N PRO A 415 13.31 1.52 -31.74
CA PRO A 415 14.12 1.26 -32.93
C PRO A 415 14.74 2.51 -33.56
N ALA A 416 14.08 3.66 -33.40
CA ALA A 416 14.44 4.91 -34.09
C ALA A 416 15.35 5.83 -33.26
N THR A 417 15.84 5.37 -32.11
CA THR A 417 16.69 6.18 -31.23
C THR A 417 17.71 5.34 -30.47
N LEU A 418 18.83 5.95 -30.12
CA LEU A 418 19.79 5.43 -29.15
C LEU A 418 19.75 6.22 -27.83
N SER A 419 18.89 7.23 -27.72
CA SER A 419 18.82 8.09 -26.53
C SER A 419 17.79 7.56 -25.54
N GLU A 420 18.24 7.32 -24.31
CA GLU A 420 17.36 7.02 -23.16
C GLU A 420 16.36 8.17 -22.93
N HIS A 421 16.83 9.40 -23.08
CA HIS A 421 16.01 10.59 -22.91
C HIS A 421 14.83 10.64 -23.88
N VAL A 422 15.03 10.24 -25.13
CA VAL A 422 13.95 10.19 -26.12
C VAL A 422 12.86 9.19 -25.69
N LEU A 423 13.23 8.05 -25.11
CA LEU A 423 12.24 7.07 -24.62
C LEU A 423 11.57 7.53 -23.33
N HIS A 424 12.30 8.19 -22.43
CA HIS A 424 11.72 8.84 -21.26
C HIS A 424 10.68 9.91 -21.68
N CYS A 425 11.01 10.78 -22.63
CA CYS A 425 10.08 11.77 -23.17
C CYS A 425 8.87 11.11 -23.85
N GLU A 426 9.07 10.01 -24.58
CA GLU A 426 7.97 9.29 -25.22
C GLU A 426 6.99 8.72 -24.19
N PHE A 427 7.51 8.15 -23.09
CA PHE A 427 6.67 7.71 -21.98
C PHE A 427 5.88 8.87 -21.37
N GLN A 428 6.54 9.98 -21.03
CA GLN A 428 5.86 11.15 -20.45
C GLN A 428 4.79 11.72 -21.41
N ARG A 429 5.09 11.77 -22.72
CA ARG A 429 4.13 12.17 -23.75
C ARG A 429 2.93 11.22 -23.80
N ALA A 430 3.16 9.91 -23.71
CA ALA A 430 2.08 8.93 -23.63
C ALA A 430 1.18 9.17 -22.42
N VAL A 431 1.75 9.40 -21.23
CA VAL A 431 1.00 9.72 -20.02
C VAL A 431 0.17 10.99 -20.20
N CYS A 432 0.77 12.06 -20.71
CA CYS A 432 0.05 13.30 -21.02
C CYS A 432 -1.09 13.08 -22.01
N ASP A 433 -0.88 12.33 -23.08
CA ASP A 433 -1.91 12.04 -24.06
C ASP A 433 -3.04 11.18 -23.46
N ILE A 434 -2.72 10.24 -22.58
CA ILE A 434 -3.70 9.44 -21.83
C ILE A 434 -4.53 10.34 -20.93
N SER A 435 -3.89 11.23 -20.16
CA SER A 435 -4.58 12.18 -19.28
C SER A 435 -5.39 13.21 -20.08
N ALA A 436 -4.90 13.67 -21.22
CA ALA A 436 -5.58 14.64 -22.07
C ALA A 436 -6.82 14.04 -22.73
N ARG A 437 -6.72 12.78 -23.21
CA ARG A 437 -7.90 12.01 -23.58
C ARG A 437 -8.83 11.94 -22.37
N GLY A 438 -8.26 11.64 -21.19
CA GLY A 438 -8.81 11.51 -19.82
C GLY A 438 -9.64 12.70 -19.27
N GLY A 439 -9.43 13.90 -19.80
CA GLY A 439 -10.23 15.06 -19.45
C GLY A 439 -10.29 15.30 -17.94
N ALA A 440 -11.39 15.88 -17.46
CA ALA A 440 -11.58 16.12 -16.02
C ALA A 440 -11.99 14.86 -15.23
N THR A 441 -12.32 13.74 -15.89
CA THR A 441 -12.89 12.54 -15.25
C THR A 441 -11.86 11.44 -14.97
N ALA A 442 -10.64 11.59 -15.49
CA ALA A 442 -9.54 10.69 -15.22
C ALA A 442 -8.20 11.44 -15.28
N GLN A 443 -7.43 11.40 -14.20
CA GLN A 443 -6.08 11.96 -14.13
C GLN A 443 -5.06 10.84 -14.23
N ALA A 444 -4.19 10.92 -15.25
CA ALA A 444 -3.08 9.99 -15.42
C ALA A 444 -1.75 10.70 -15.14
N ARG A 445 -0.86 10.04 -14.41
CA ARG A 445 0.50 10.52 -14.13
C ARG A 445 1.50 9.36 -14.11
N SER A 446 2.79 9.68 -14.11
CA SER A 446 3.83 8.69 -13.84
C SER A 446 3.65 8.17 -12.41
N ALA A 447 3.60 6.85 -12.22
CA ALA A 447 3.41 6.24 -10.91
C ALA A 447 4.64 6.42 -10.00
N TYR A 448 5.83 6.44 -10.61
CA TYR A 448 7.12 6.70 -9.99
C TYR A 448 8.05 7.34 -11.05
N ILE A 449 9.26 7.72 -10.66
CA ILE A 449 10.26 8.23 -11.61
C ILE A 449 10.71 7.06 -12.49
N PRO A 450 10.46 7.07 -13.81
CA PRO A 450 10.83 5.94 -14.67
C PRO A 450 12.34 5.70 -14.66
N VAL A 451 12.76 4.45 -14.79
CA VAL A 451 14.14 4.09 -15.12
C VAL A 451 14.19 3.71 -16.60
N VAL A 452 15.02 4.43 -17.37
CA VAL A 452 15.29 4.14 -18.78
C VAL A 452 16.80 4.00 -18.94
N ALA A 453 17.31 2.78 -18.86
CA ALA A 453 18.73 2.52 -18.69
C ALA A 453 19.24 1.47 -19.69
N SER A 454 20.15 1.87 -20.59
CA SER A 454 20.70 1.01 -21.64
C SER A 454 22.10 0.48 -21.31
N GLY A 455 22.41 -0.70 -21.84
CA GLY A 455 23.69 -1.38 -21.65
C GLY A 455 24.08 -1.49 -20.18
N VAL A 456 25.30 -1.06 -19.85
CA VAL A 456 25.84 -1.11 -18.47
C VAL A 456 25.06 -0.26 -17.46
N ARG A 457 24.42 0.84 -17.89
CA ARG A 457 23.58 1.66 -16.98
C ARG A 457 22.38 0.88 -16.49
N GLY A 458 21.91 -0.10 -17.28
CA GLY A 458 20.91 -1.07 -16.84
C GLY A 458 21.30 -1.84 -15.58
N THR A 459 22.58 -1.87 -15.18
CA THR A 459 23.07 -2.50 -13.93
C THR A 459 22.92 -1.61 -12.69
N GLU A 460 22.44 -0.38 -12.85
CA GLU A 460 22.06 0.51 -11.76
C GLU A 460 20.56 0.37 -11.51
N ILE A 461 20.18 -0.15 -10.34
CA ILE A 461 18.78 -0.49 -10.04
C ILE A 461 17.91 0.78 -10.01
N HIS A 462 18.38 1.86 -9.38
CA HIS A 462 17.64 3.14 -9.31
C HIS A 462 18.22 4.21 -10.25
N PHE A 463 18.49 3.86 -11.51
CA PHE A 463 18.97 4.84 -12.50
C PHE A 463 17.84 5.77 -12.95
N THR A 464 17.90 7.05 -12.56
CA THR A 464 16.84 8.02 -12.90
C THR A 464 17.32 9.21 -13.72
N SER A 465 18.59 9.25 -14.13
CA SER A 465 19.12 10.35 -14.96
C SER A 465 18.48 10.35 -16.34
N ASN A 466 18.21 9.15 -16.90
CA ASN A 466 17.48 8.95 -18.16
C ASN A 466 17.99 9.81 -19.32
N ASP A 467 19.30 10.05 -19.37
CA ASP A 467 19.96 10.99 -20.29
C ASP A 467 21.09 10.33 -21.09
N GLY A 468 21.31 9.02 -20.89
CA GLY A 468 22.37 8.29 -21.57
C GLY A 468 22.08 8.01 -23.05
N VAL A 469 23.17 7.70 -23.75
CA VAL A 469 23.14 7.23 -25.14
C VAL A 469 23.62 5.78 -25.18
N ALA A 470 22.80 4.90 -25.75
CA ALA A 470 23.08 3.49 -25.94
C ALA A 470 24.16 3.28 -27.02
N THR A 471 24.90 2.18 -26.91
CA THR A 471 25.74 1.69 -28.01
C THR A 471 24.86 0.92 -28.99
N LEU A 472 25.19 0.98 -30.28
CA LEU A 472 24.50 0.16 -31.27
C LEU A 472 24.64 -1.33 -30.91
N GLY A 473 23.51 -2.04 -30.82
CA GLY A 473 23.47 -3.44 -30.37
C GLY A 473 23.26 -3.61 -28.87
N ASP A 474 23.01 -2.53 -28.11
CA ASP A 474 22.54 -2.60 -26.73
C ASP A 474 21.04 -2.94 -26.62
N VAL A 475 20.64 -3.25 -25.39
CA VAL A 475 19.24 -3.23 -24.94
C VAL A 475 19.04 -2.10 -23.93
N VAL A 476 17.79 -1.71 -23.73
CA VAL A 476 17.34 -0.73 -22.74
C VAL A 476 16.34 -1.39 -21.77
N ARG A 477 16.61 -1.25 -20.47
CA ARG A 477 15.69 -1.60 -19.39
C ARG A 477 14.79 -0.40 -19.14
N VAL A 478 13.49 -0.59 -19.28
CA VAL A 478 12.45 0.43 -19.03
C VAL A 478 11.57 -0.07 -17.90
N ASP A 479 11.72 0.55 -16.74
CA ASP A 479 10.89 0.34 -15.55
C ASP A 479 10.05 1.60 -15.36
N ALA A 480 8.76 1.48 -15.65
CA ALA A 480 7.84 2.60 -15.70
C ALA A 480 6.39 2.13 -15.53
N GLY A 481 5.58 2.93 -14.85
CA GLY A 481 4.17 2.64 -14.64
C GLY A 481 3.31 3.88 -14.70
N VAL A 482 2.05 3.73 -15.11
CA VAL A 482 1.06 4.81 -15.12
C VAL A 482 0.15 4.67 -13.91
N GLU A 483 0.00 5.77 -13.17
CA GLU A 483 -0.99 5.91 -12.10
C GLU A 483 -2.22 6.63 -12.65
N VAL A 484 -3.39 5.99 -12.54
CA VAL A 484 -4.69 6.57 -12.92
C VAL A 484 -5.51 6.74 -11.66
N ASP A 485 -5.95 7.97 -11.40
CA ASP A 485 -6.78 8.34 -10.24
C ASP A 485 -6.24 7.79 -8.91
N GLY A 486 -4.92 7.91 -8.67
CA GLY A 486 -4.28 7.44 -7.44
C GLY A 486 -3.91 5.96 -7.39
N VAL A 487 -4.20 5.19 -8.45
CA VAL A 487 -3.96 3.75 -8.50
C VAL A 487 -2.80 3.45 -9.45
N PRO A 488 -1.65 2.96 -8.95
CA PRO A 488 -0.47 2.76 -9.79
C PRO A 488 -0.50 1.42 -10.53
N THR A 489 0.49 1.26 -11.42
CA THR A 489 0.97 0.00 -12.02
C THR A 489 2.49 -0.01 -11.83
N ASP A 490 3.09 -1.17 -11.64
CA ASP A 490 4.54 -1.38 -11.64
C ASP A 490 4.93 -2.37 -12.74
N CYS A 491 5.81 -1.96 -13.64
CA CYS A 491 6.10 -2.75 -14.83
C CYS A 491 7.48 -2.43 -15.40
N THR A 492 8.22 -3.50 -15.67
CA THR A 492 9.53 -3.44 -16.29
C THR A 492 9.58 -4.30 -17.55
N ARG A 493 10.10 -3.73 -18.63
CA ARG A 493 10.45 -4.44 -19.87
C ARG A 493 11.88 -4.13 -20.27
N THR A 494 12.57 -5.14 -20.80
CA THR A 494 13.85 -4.95 -21.49
C THR A 494 13.62 -5.03 -22.99
N LEU A 495 14.02 -3.98 -23.71
CA LEU A 495 13.76 -3.80 -25.14
C LEU A 495 15.09 -3.66 -25.91
N PRO A 496 15.17 -4.05 -27.18
CA PRO A 496 16.23 -3.57 -28.07
C PRO A 496 16.14 -2.04 -28.23
N ILE A 497 17.27 -1.37 -28.45
CA ILE A 497 17.32 0.07 -28.70
C ILE A 497 18.15 0.35 -29.96
N GLY A 498 17.68 1.25 -30.82
CA GLY A 498 18.25 1.52 -32.15
C GLY A 498 18.07 0.37 -33.16
N SER A 499 17.26 -0.64 -32.82
CA SER A 499 16.95 -1.82 -33.64
C SER A 499 15.56 -2.33 -33.30
N PRO A 500 14.80 -2.88 -34.27
CA PRO A 500 13.54 -3.57 -33.99
C PRO A 500 13.75 -5.05 -33.57
N HIS A 501 15.00 -5.54 -33.57
CA HIS A 501 15.34 -6.92 -33.23
C HIS A 501 16.27 -7.00 -32.02
N PHE A 502 16.08 -8.03 -31.20
CA PHE A 502 16.98 -8.31 -30.09
C PHE A 502 18.39 -8.66 -30.60
N PRO A 503 19.44 -8.07 -30.00
CA PRO A 503 20.82 -8.45 -30.30
C PRO A 503 21.03 -9.94 -30.02
N PRO A 504 21.52 -10.74 -30.99
CA PRO A 504 21.67 -12.20 -30.82
C PRO A 504 22.48 -12.59 -29.58
N SER A 505 23.44 -11.75 -29.22
CA SER A 505 24.32 -11.87 -28.06
C SER A 505 23.58 -11.82 -26.71
N TYR A 506 22.43 -11.16 -26.66
CA TYR A 506 21.61 -10.96 -25.46
C TYR A 506 20.37 -11.86 -25.40
N VAL A 507 20.03 -12.55 -26.50
CA VAL A 507 18.89 -13.48 -26.57
C VAL A 507 18.94 -14.58 -25.50
N PRO A 508 20.09 -15.25 -25.23
CA PRO A 508 20.15 -16.29 -24.20
C PRO A 508 19.81 -15.76 -22.80
N LEU A 509 20.32 -14.56 -22.45
CA LEU A 509 20.04 -13.93 -21.15
C LEU A 509 18.57 -13.55 -21.03
N TYR A 510 18.01 -12.88 -22.04
CA TYR A 510 16.60 -12.47 -22.03
C TYR A 510 15.65 -13.66 -21.94
N LYS A 511 15.88 -14.72 -22.73
CA LYS A 511 15.03 -15.93 -22.70
C LYS A 511 15.11 -16.66 -21.36
N GLY A 512 16.31 -16.76 -20.80
CA GLY A 512 16.50 -17.30 -19.46
C GLY A 512 15.73 -16.51 -18.42
N LEU A 513 15.85 -15.18 -18.43
CA LEU A 513 15.15 -14.30 -17.50
C LEU A 513 13.62 -14.42 -17.62
N LEU A 514 13.09 -14.45 -18.85
CA LEU A 514 11.66 -14.67 -19.10
C LEU A 514 11.19 -16.04 -18.59
N GLN A 515 12.03 -17.08 -18.69
CA GLN A 515 11.72 -18.39 -18.12
C GLN A 515 11.70 -18.37 -16.59
N ILE A 516 12.64 -17.68 -15.94
CA ILE A 516 12.64 -17.47 -14.49
C ILE A 516 11.34 -16.79 -14.08
N GLN A 517 10.98 -15.69 -14.74
CA GLN A 517 9.77 -14.93 -14.45
C GLN A 517 8.50 -15.80 -14.54
N ARG A 518 8.36 -16.63 -15.57
CA ARG A 518 7.25 -17.57 -15.70
C ARG A 518 7.20 -18.64 -14.61
N LYS A 519 8.36 -19.19 -14.22
CA LYS A 519 8.44 -20.15 -13.11
C LYS A 519 7.98 -19.51 -11.80
N LEU A 520 8.40 -18.27 -11.54
CA LEU A 520 7.98 -17.52 -10.36
C LEU A 520 6.47 -17.24 -10.40
N LEU A 521 5.93 -16.76 -11.52
CA LEU A 521 4.48 -16.56 -11.70
C LEU A 521 3.69 -17.83 -11.39
N GLN A 522 4.09 -18.98 -11.95
CA GLN A 522 3.43 -20.27 -11.72
C GLN A 522 3.54 -20.75 -10.27
N ARG A 523 4.60 -20.34 -9.55
CA ARG A 523 4.78 -20.68 -8.13
C ARG A 523 3.99 -19.77 -7.19
N MET A 524 3.69 -18.53 -7.59
CA MET A 524 2.94 -17.57 -6.78
C MET A 524 1.47 -18.01 -6.66
N GLY A 525 1.06 -18.39 -5.45
CA GLY A 525 -0.30 -18.84 -5.17
C GLY A 525 -0.60 -18.84 -3.67
N PRO A 526 -1.87 -19.05 -3.29
CA PRO A 526 -2.24 -19.10 -1.88
C PRO A 526 -1.50 -20.22 -1.14
N GLY A 527 -1.11 -19.95 0.11
CA GLY A 527 -0.36 -20.89 0.95
C GLY A 527 1.15 -20.92 0.70
N VAL A 528 1.63 -20.35 -0.42
CA VAL A 528 3.06 -20.29 -0.75
C VAL A 528 3.75 -19.18 0.05
N THR A 529 4.95 -19.45 0.55
CA THR A 529 5.71 -18.43 1.30
C THR A 529 6.59 -17.58 0.39
N ILE A 530 6.74 -16.29 0.70
CA ILE A 530 7.69 -15.39 0.01
C ILE A 530 9.11 -15.96 0.03
N GLY A 531 9.51 -16.62 1.13
CA GLY A 531 10.83 -17.24 1.26
C GLY A 531 11.07 -18.40 0.28
N GLU A 532 10.04 -19.19 -0.03
CA GLU A 532 10.13 -20.25 -1.04
C GLU A 532 10.34 -19.68 -2.44
N VAL A 533 9.59 -18.64 -2.80
CA VAL A 533 9.70 -17.98 -4.11
C VAL A 533 11.05 -17.27 -4.24
N ALA A 534 11.51 -16.58 -3.20
CA ALA A 534 12.82 -15.93 -3.17
C ALA A 534 13.98 -16.92 -3.31
N ARG A 535 13.87 -18.11 -2.72
CA ARG A 535 14.86 -19.18 -2.90
C ARG A 535 14.86 -19.68 -4.34
N MET A 536 13.69 -19.98 -4.90
CA MET A 536 13.56 -20.37 -6.30
C MET A 536 14.15 -19.32 -7.24
N HIS A 537 13.88 -18.03 -7.02
CA HIS A 537 14.45 -16.94 -7.82
C HIS A 537 15.99 -17.00 -7.81
N MET A 538 16.62 -17.11 -6.64
CA MET A 538 18.08 -17.16 -6.55
C MET A 538 18.69 -18.41 -7.18
N ASP A 539 18.07 -19.57 -6.97
CA ASP A 539 18.54 -20.86 -7.52
C ASP A 539 18.44 -20.86 -9.06
N GLU A 540 17.34 -20.34 -9.61
CA GLU A 540 17.14 -20.23 -11.06
C GLU A 540 18.04 -19.18 -11.70
N THR A 541 18.28 -18.04 -11.02
CA THR A 541 19.23 -17.03 -11.47
C THR A 541 20.66 -17.59 -11.46
N GLN A 542 21.05 -18.36 -10.45
CA GLN A 542 22.33 -19.06 -10.41
C GLN A 542 22.49 -20.01 -11.60
N ALA A 543 21.46 -20.84 -11.87
CA ALA A 543 21.47 -21.76 -12.99
C ALA A 543 21.60 -21.04 -14.34
N LEU A 544 20.92 -19.89 -14.51
CA LEU A 544 21.05 -19.05 -15.70
C LEU A 544 22.48 -18.50 -15.87
N LEU A 545 23.10 -18.02 -14.79
CA LEU A 545 24.49 -17.52 -14.85
C LEU A 545 25.46 -18.62 -15.28
N CYS A 546 25.35 -19.82 -14.72
CA CYS A 546 26.16 -20.97 -15.14
C CYS A 546 25.91 -21.31 -16.62
N PHE A 547 24.64 -21.35 -17.06
CA PHE A 547 24.27 -21.62 -18.47
C PHE A 547 24.86 -20.59 -19.43
N LEU A 548 24.93 -19.32 -19.03
CA LEU A 548 25.53 -18.25 -19.82
C LEU A 548 27.06 -18.33 -19.90
N GLY A 549 27.69 -19.20 -19.11
CA GLY A 549 29.14 -19.39 -19.08
C GLY A 549 29.85 -18.52 -18.04
N VAL A 550 29.13 -18.03 -17.01
CA VAL A 550 29.79 -17.44 -15.83
C VAL A 550 30.43 -18.58 -15.03
N ASP A 551 31.74 -18.55 -14.93
CA ASP A 551 32.51 -19.61 -14.26
C ASP A 551 33.48 -19.00 -13.26
N ILE A 552 33.37 -19.42 -12.00
CA ILE A 552 34.16 -18.92 -10.86
C ILE A 552 34.73 -20.11 -10.08
N ALA A 553 34.91 -21.26 -10.74
CA ALA A 553 35.47 -22.44 -10.12
C ALA A 553 36.80 -22.08 -9.41
N GLN A 554 36.86 -22.36 -8.10
CA GLN A 554 38.13 -22.34 -7.39
C GLN A 554 38.95 -23.55 -7.81
N GLU A 555 40.24 -23.36 -8.07
CA GLU A 555 41.21 -24.39 -8.49
C GLU A 555 41.29 -25.61 -7.54
N ALA A 556 40.64 -25.59 -6.37
CA ALA A 556 40.73 -26.59 -5.31
C ALA A 556 39.57 -27.62 -5.24
N ALA A 557 38.51 -27.52 -6.06
CA ALA A 557 37.38 -28.46 -5.99
C ALA A 557 37.52 -29.58 -7.03
N SER A 558 37.64 -30.83 -6.55
CA SER A 558 37.79 -32.06 -7.35
C SER A 558 36.55 -32.48 -8.18
N SER A 559 35.63 -31.55 -8.47
CA SER A 559 34.42 -31.79 -9.26
C SER A 559 34.28 -30.72 -10.33
N HIS A 560 34.21 -31.13 -11.60
CA HIS A 560 34.05 -30.28 -12.80
C HIS A 560 32.68 -29.54 -12.89
N GLU A 561 31.98 -29.30 -11.78
CA GLU A 561 30.71 -28.58 -11.79
C GLU A 561 30.94 -27.06 -11.77
N GLN A 562 30.48 -26.36 -12.82
CA GLN A 562 30.37 -24.90 -12.82
C GLN A 562 29.54 -24.44 -11.62
N ARG A 563 30.11 -23.59 -10.76
CA ARG A 563 29.42 -23.07 -9.56
C ARG A 563 29.67 -21.58 -9.39
N VAL A 564 28.61 -20.79 -9.54
CA VAL A 564 28.55 -19.39 -9.08
C VAL A 564 28.04 -19.36 -7.64
N PRO A 565 28.81 -18.92 -6.63
CA PRO A 565 28.32 -18.90 -5.25
C PRO A 565 27.07 -18.03 -5.06
N LEU A 566 26.04 -18.50 -4.34
CA LEU A 566 24.79 -17.75 -4.11
C LEU A 566 25.02 -16.36 -3.46
N ALA A 567 26.05 -16.23 -2.61
CA ALA A 567 26.42 -14.94 -2.04
C ALA A 567 26.80 -13.93 -3.12
N LEU A 568 27.52 -14.39 -4.14
CA LEU A 568 27.92 -13.57 -5.28
C LEU A 568 26.76 -13.31 -6.24
N VAL A 569 25.88 -14.30 -6.47
CA VAL A 569 24.61 -14.08 -7.20
C VAL A 569 23.89 -12.88 -6.60
N ARG A 570 23.70 -12.88 -5.27
CA ARG A 570 23.02 -11.79 -4.54
C ARG A 570 23.78 -10.47 -4.55
N SER A 571 25.10 -10.47 -4.38
CA SER A 571 25.83 -9.20 -4.23
C SER A 571 26.17 -8.55 -5.58
N CYS A 572 26.37 -9.33 -6.63
CA CYS A 572 26.95 -8.88 -7.89
C CYS A 572 25.97 -8.91 -9.06
N PHE A 573 25.12 -9.94 -9.16
CA PHE A 573 24.30 -10.18 -10.35
C PHE A 573 22.80 -9.89 -10.13
N CYS A 574 22.29 -9.99 -8.90
CA CYS A 574 20.88 -9.77 -8.57
C CYS A 574 20.76 -9.30 -7.10
N ALA A 575 20.85 -7.98 -6.89
CA ALA A 575 20.91 -7.37 -5.55
C ALA A 575 19.55 -6.92 -4.99
N HIS A 576 18.45 -7.48 -5.50
CA HIS A 576 17.08 -7.18 -5.08
C HIS A 576 16.28 -8.48 -4.88
N SER A 577 15.07 -8.34 -4.33
CA SER A 577 14.12 -9.44 -4.20
C SER A 577 13.57 -9.86 -5.58
N PHE A 578 12.77 -10.91 -5.64
CA PHE A 578 12.00 -11.24 -6.85
C PHE A 578 10.78 -10.34 -7.05
N GLY A 579 10.49 -9.47 -6.09
CA GLY A 579 9.27 -8.67 -6.02
C GLY A 579 9.01 -8.12 -4.62
N HIS A 580 7.94 -7.33 -4.53
CA HIS A 580 7.38 -6.77 -3.30
C HIS A 580 5.85 -6.76 -3.32
N PHE A 581 5.24 -6.57 -2.15
CA PHE A 581 3.81 -6.29 -2.06
C PHE A 581 3.50 -4.94 -2.70
N PHE A 582 2.35 -4.87 -3.35
CA PHE A 582 1.93 -3.76 -4.19
C PHE A 582 0.44 -3.42 -3.93
N GLY A 583 0.04 -2.19 -4.23
CA GLY A 583 -1.34 -1.70 -4.10
C GLY A 583 -1.41 -0.21 -4.44
N LEU A 584 -2.04 0.62 -3.61
CA LEU A 584 -2.07 2.07 -3.86
C LEU A 584 -0.70 2.77 -3.66
N ASP A 585 0.23 2.07 -3.02
CA ASP A 585 1.64 2.43 -3.01
C ASP A 585 2.42 1.36 -3.76
N ILE A 586 3.46 1.77 -4.48
CA ILE A 586 4.34 0.85 -5.22
C ILE A 586 4.92 -0.21 -4.27
N HIS A 587 5.56 0.24 -3.19
CA HIS A 587 6.06 -0.62 -2.13
C HIS A 587 5.15 -0.58 -0.90
N GLU A 588 4.21 -1.53 -0.79
CA GLU A 588 3.43 -1.70 0.45
C GLU A 588 4.28 -2.42 1.50
N GLU A 589 5.03 -1.67 2.30
CA GLU A 589 5.89 -2.24 3.34
C GLU A 589 5.10 -2.83 4.52
N PRO A 590 5.34 -4.11 4.86
CA PRO A 590 4.88 -4.66 6.13
C PRO A 590 5.62 -4.01 7.29
N SER A 591 4.90 -3.62 8.33
CA SER A 591 5.53 -3.05 9.52
C SER A 591 6.60 -4.00 10.08
N SER A 592 7.76 -3.46 10.43
CA SER A 592 8.82 -4.16 11.16
C SER A 592 8.44 -4.51 12.61
N LEU A 593 7.20 -4.23 13.02
CA LEU A 593 6.68 -4.52 14.34
C LEU A 593 6.16 -5.97 14.39
N PRO A 594 6.60 -6.78 15.38
CA PRO A 594 6.04 -8.12 15.57
C PRO A 594 4.57 -8.04 16.01
N TRP A 595 3.76 -8.93 15.43
CA TRP A 595 2.36 -9.18 15.79
C TRP A 595 2.25 -10.49 16.60
N PRO A 596 1.34 -10.61 17.59
CA PRO A 596 0.45 -9.59 18.11
C PRO A 596 1.10 -8.70 19.17
N LEU A 597 0.76 -7.40 19.18
CA LEU A 597 1.15 -6.46 20.25
C LEU A 597 0.37 -6.69 21.56
N THR A 598 -0.24 -7.88 21.74
CA THR A 598 -1.12 -8.25 22.86
C THR A 598 -0.37 -8.87 24.05
N GLY A 599 0.95 -9.12 23.94
CA GLY A 599 1.72 -9.76 25.01
C GLY A 599 2.03 -8.82 26.18
N THR A 600 1.42 -9.09 27.33
CA THR A 600 1.93 -8.64 28.63
C THR A 600 3.36 -9.20 28.83
N SER A 601 4.25 -8.36 29.38
CA SER A 601 5.67 -8.65 29.54
C SER A 601 5.96 -9.75 30.58
N GLU A 602 5.69 -11.01 30.28
CA GLU A 602 6.15 -12.15 31.09
C GLU A 602 6.49 -13.37 30.22
N LYS A 603 7.50 -13.24 29.33
CA LYS A 603 8.38 -14.34 28.84
C LYS A 603 9.41 -13.80 27.85
N LYS A 604 10.46 -13.15 28.37
CA LYS A 604 11.56 -12.60 27.57
C LYS A 604 12.50 -13.65 26.95
N GLU A 605 12.37 -14.93 27.29
CA GLU A 605 13.19 -16.00 26.71
C GLU A 605 12.63 -16.62 25.43
N VAL A 606 11.35 -16.41 25.09
CA VAL A 606 10.75 -16.91 23.82
C VAL A 606 11.04 -15.97 22.63
N ALA A 607 11.57 -14.77 22.89
CA ALA A 607 11.80 -13.74 21.87
C ALA A 607 12.97 -14.03 20.90
N ARG A 608 13.80 -15.04 21.19
CA ARG A 608 14.92 -15.42 20.30
C ARG A 608 14.53 -16.50 19.29
N GLU A 609 13.39 -17.17 19.49
CA GLU A 609 12.89 -18.26 18.63
C GLU A 609 11.62 -17.92 17.84
N GLN A 610 10.96 -16.80 18.12
CA GLN A 610 9.96 -16.23 17.21
C GLN A 610 10.67 -15.63 15.97
N ARG A 611 11.26 -16.50 15.15
CA ARG A 611 11.44 -16.23 13.72
C ARG A 611 10.12 -15.65 13.23
N LEU A 612 10.19 -14.45 12.63
CA LEU A 612 9.08 -13.84 11.90
C LEU A 612 8.34 -14.96 11.16
N SER A 613 7.08 -15.20 11.53
CA SER A 613 6.27 -16.24 10.89
C SER A 613 6.43 -16.10 9.37
N PRO A 614 6.68 -17.20 8.63
CA PRO A 614 6.90 -17.11 7.20
C PRO A 614 5.74 -16.32 6.57
N ARG A 615 6.08 -15.34 5.73
CA ARG A 615 5.10 -14.52 5.03
C ARG A 615 4.44 -15.40 3.98
N VAL A 616 3.22 -15.83 4.28
CA VAL A 616 2.39 -16.68 3.41
C VAL A 616 1.54 -15.78 2.52
N LEU A 617 1.49 -16.09 1.23
CA LEU A 617 0.58 -15.45 0.27
C LEU A 617 -0.85 -15.95 0.51
N HIS A 618 -1.80 -15.03 0.50
CA HIS A 618 -3.21 -15.31 0.66
C HIS A 618 -4.01 -14.69 -0.49
N GLY A 619 -5.19 -15.23 -0.78
CA GLY A 619 -6.11 -14.68 -1.77
C GLY A 619 -6.38 -13.19 -1.55
N GLY A 620 -6.43 -12.42 -2.63
CA GLY A 620 -6.62 -10.97 -2.64
C GLY A 620 -5.35 -10.14 -2.39
N MET A 621 -4.20 -10.75 -2.07
CA MET A 621 -2.93 -10.04 -2.02
C MET A 621 -2.42 -9.69 -3.42
N MET A 622 -1.77 -8.53 -3.55
CA MET A 622 -1.05 -8.16 -4.78
C MET A 622 0.45 -8.11 -4.54
N HIS A 623 1.23 -8.47 -5.55
CA HIS A 623 2.69 -8.54 -5.51
C HIS A 623 3.28 -8.36 -6.92
N THR A 624 4.49 -7.81 -7.03
CA THR A 624 5.24 -7.78 -8.30
C THR A 624 6.01 -9.08 -8.52
N VAL A 625 6.29 -9.45 -9.78
CA VAL A 625 7.20 -10.55 -10.10
C VAL A 625 8.23 -10.06 -11.11
N GLU A 626 9.37 -9.63 -10.58
CA GLU A 626 10.40 -8.79 -11.22
C GLU A 626 11.82 -9.40 -11.18
N PRO A 627 12.05 -10.63 -11.65
CA PRO A 627 13.43 -11.12 -11.70
C PRO A 627 14.30 -10.22 -12.60
N GLY A 628 15.54 -10.01 -12.16
CA GLY A 628 16.54 -9.20 -12.84
C GLY A 628 17.92 -9.84 -12.81
N VAL A 629 18.70 -9.65 -13.88
CA VAL A 629 20.12 -10.00 -13.95
C VAL A 629 20.90 -8.80 -14.45
N TYR A 630 21.86 -8.39 -13.63
CA TYR A 630 22.74 -7.25 -13.87
C TYR A 630 24.17 -7.75 -14.03
N MET A 631 24.53 -8.11 -15.27
CA MET A 631 25.89 -8.49 -15.61
C MET A 631 26.80 -7.26 -15.46
N PRO A 632 27.75 -7.24 -14.51
CA PRO A 632 28.63 -6.11 -14.31
C PRO A 632 29.56 -5.93 -15.51
N SER A 633 30.04 -4.71 -15.76
CA SER A 633 31.21 -4.54 -16.62
C SER A 633 32.43 -5.22 -16.00
N ALA A 634 33.42 -5.57 -16.81
CA ALA A 634 34.66 -6.20 -16.30
C ALA A 634 35.35 -5.37 -15.20
N GLN A 635 35.26 -4.04 -15.29
CA GLN A 635 35.76 -3.12 -14.27
C GLN A 635 34.98 -3.21 -12.96
N ARG A 636 33.64 -3.25 -13.04
CA ARG A 636 32.78 -3.39 -11.85
C ARG A 636 32.90 -4.78 -11.24
N ALA A 637 33.07 -5.82 -12.06
CA ALA A 637 33.27 -7.20 -11.62
C ALA A 637 34.50 -7.35 -10.72
N ALA A 638 35.59 -6.64 -11.01
CA ALA A 638 36.80 -6.64 -10.20
C ALA A 638 36.56 -6.20 -8.74
N LEU A 639 35.58 -5.32 -8.48
CA LEU A 639 35.19 -4.90 -7.12
C LEU A 639 34.58 -6.04 -6.29
N PHE A 640 34.12 -7.11 -6.95
CA PHE A 640 33.58 -8.31 -6.34
C PHE A 640 34.58 -9.48 -6.39
N GLY A 641 35.85 -9.23 -6.71
CA GLY A 641 36.88 -10.26 -6.82
C GLY A 641 36.76 -11.13 -8.07
N LEU A 642 36.05 -10.66 -9.11
CA LEU A 642 35.91 -11.36 -10.37
C LEU A 642 36.92 -10.86 -11.41
N GLU A 643 37.63 -11.78 -12.04
CA GLU A 643 38.42 -11.50 -13.23
C GLU A 643 37.56 -11.49 -14.50
N LYS A 644 38.06 -10.83 -15.54
CA LYS A 644 37.42 -10.77 -16.86
C LYS A 644 37.18 -12.17 -17.45
N ALA A 645 38.03 -13.14 -17.12
CA ALA A 645 37.90 -14.53 -17.56
C ALA A 645 36.67 -15.25 -16.97
N HIS A 646 36.17 -14.81 -15.81
CA HIS A 646 34.98 -15.38 -15.18
C HIS A 646 33.67 -14.95 -15.87
N LEU A 647 33.72 -13.93 -16.72
CA LEU A 647 32.58 -13.40 -17.44
C LEU A 647 32.68 -13.73 -18.94
N PRO A 648 31.59 -14.17 -19.58
CA PRO A 648 31.53 -14.30 -21.02
C PRO A 648 31.89 -12.99 -21.73
N VAL A 649 32.62 -13.07 -22.84
CA VAL A 649 33.15 -11.91 -23.57
C VAL A 649 32.08 -10.89 -23.95
N VAL A 650 30.90 -11.38 -24.33
CA VAL A 650 29.72 -10.56 -24.64
C VAL A 650 29.32 -9.60 -23.52
N PHE A 651 29.57 -9.97 -22.25
CA PHE A 651 29.13 -9.19 -21.08
C PHE A 651 30.24 -8.31 -20.50
N HIS A 652 31.43 -8.24 -21.10
CA HIS A 652 32.54 -7.42 -20.58
C HIS A 652 32.21 -5.92 -20.49
N GLY A 653 31.32 -5.44 -21.36
CA GLY A 653 30.76 -4.09 -21.31
C GLY A 653 29.74 -3.88 -20.19
N GLY A 654 29.17 -4.95 -19.64
CA GLY A 654 28.07 -4.94 -18.68
C GLY A 654 26.70 -4.72 -19.33
N VAL A 655 25.67 -5.35 -18.77
CA VAL A 655 24.28 -5.20 -19.22
C VAL A 655 23.33 -5.53 -18.08
N GLY A 656 22.26 -4.76 -17.91
CA GLY A 656 21.18 -5.08 -16.99
C GLY A 656 19.86 -5.34 -17.70
N MET A 657 19.22 -6.45 -17.34
CA MET A 657 17.90 -6.83 -17.85
C MET A 657 16.98 -7.20 -16.70
N GLN A 658 15.72 -6.81 -16.82
CA GLN A 658 14.66 -7.09 -15.86
C GLN A 658 13.34 -7.25 -16.61
N ILE A 659 12.45 -8.10 -16.09
CA ILE A 659 11.11 -8.32 -16.59
C ILE A 659 10.19 -8.38 -15.38
N GLU A 660 9.15 -7.56 -15.37
CA GLU A 660 8.26 -7.43 -14.21
C GLU A 660 6.80 -7.41 -14.60
N ASP A 661 5.97 -8.09 -13.81
CA ASP A 661 4.52 -7.99 -13.91
C ASP A 661 3.88 -7.84 -12.53
N ASP A 662 2.80 -7.07 -12.48
CA ASP A 662 1.89 -6.99 -11.34
C ASP A 662 0.96 -8.21 -11.31
N ILE A 663 0.81 -8.85 -10.14
CA ILE A 663 -0.14 -9.96 -9.97
C ILE A 663 -1.06 -9.78 -8.77
N LEU A 664 -2.27 -10.32 -8.87
CA LEU A 664 -3.19 -10.57 -7.76
C LEU A 664 -3.29 -12.07 -7.50
N ILE A 665 -3.01 -12.49 -6.27
CA ILE A 665 -3.20 -13.87 -5.82
C ILE A 665 -4.69 -14.16 -5.69
N LEU A 666 -5.18 -15.20 -6.35
CA LEU A 666 -6.55 -15.63 -6.23
C LEU A 666 -6.73 -16.50 -4.98
N PRO A 667 -7.90 -16.46 -4.33
CA PRO A 667 -8.28 -17.48 -3.37
C PRO A 667 -8.19 -18.90 -3.98
N SER A 668 -7.89 -19.88 -3.13
CA SER A 668 -7.88 -21.30 -3.49
C SER A 668 -9.23 -21.73 -4.07
N PRO A 669 -9.27 -22.62 -5.09
CA PRO A 669 -10.50 -23.06 -5.73
C PRO A 669 -11.56 -23.66 -4.80
N ASN A 670 -11.14 -24.26 -3.68
CA ASN A 670 -12.06 -24.86 -2.68
C ASN A 670 -12.39 -23.89 -1.53
N ASP A 671 -11.94 -22.64 -1.61
CA ASP A 671 -11.96 -21.67 -0.51
C ASP A 671 -11.32 -22.20 0.80
N GLU A 672 -10.48 -23.23 0.72
CA GLU A 672 -9.80 -23.84 1.88
C GLU A 672 -8.83 -22.89 2.59
N ASP A 673 -8.41 -21.82 1.91
CA ASP A 673 -7.65 -20.72 2.50
C ASP A 673 -8.39 -20.04 3.66
N ILE A 674 -9.72 -20.19 3.72
CA ILE A 674 -10.57 -19.75 4.83
C ILE A 674 -10.28 -20.56 6.11
N ASN A 675 -9.66 -21.76 6.05
CA ASN A 675 -9.49 -22.62 7.22
C ASN A 675 -8.04 -22.77 7.73
N VAL A 676 -7.07 -22.06 7.17
CA VAL A 676 -5.65 -22.17 7.56
C VAL A 676 -5.31 -21.20 8.71
N CYS A 677 -5.96 -21.37 9.88
CA CYS A 677 -5.52 -20.76 11.15
C CYS A 677 -5.83 -21.72 12.32
N LYS A 678 -5.03 -22.78 12.47
CA LYS A 678 -5.08 -23.69 13.64
C LYS A 678 -4.52 -23.08 14.93
N ASP A 679 -3.95 -21.87 14.87
CA ASP A 679 -3.19 -21.28 15.99
C ASP A 679 -3.90 -20.14 16.74
N GLY A 680 -5.23 -19.98 16.58
CA GLY A 680 -6.01 -19.02 17.38
C GLY A 680 -5.69 -17.53 17.14
N VAL A 681 -4.87 -17.21 16.13
CA VAL A 681 -4.61 -15.84 15.69
C VAL A 681 -5.50 -15.57 14.48
N HIS A 682 -6.55 -14.75 14.66
CA HIS A 682 -7.41 -14.27 13.57
C HIS A 682 -6.57 -13.48 12.55
N ARG A 683 -6.04 -14.12 11.51
CA ARG A 683 -5.64 -13.43 10.28
C ARG A 683 -6.92 -13.05 9.54
N ALA A 684 -7.01 -11.82 9.05
CA ALA A 684 -8.11 -11.41 8.19
C ALA A 684 -8.10 -12.30 6.94
N GLN A 685 -9.02 -13.25 6.88
CA GLN A 685 -9.25 -14.11 5.73
C GLN A 685 -9.77 -13.24 4.58
N CYS A 686 -9.45 -13.61 3.34
CA CYS A 686 -10.00 -12.94 2.18
C CYS A 686 -11.54 -13.10 2.20
N PRO A 687 -12.33 -12.02 2.28
CA PRO A 687 -13.77 -12.13 2.36
C PRO A 687 -14.43 -12.36 0.99
N TRP A 688 -13.64 -12.40 -0.08
CA TRP A 688 -14.11 -12.57 -1.46
C TRP A 688 -13.64 -13.91 -2.00
N SER A 689 -14.52 -14.58 -2.74
CA SER A 689 -14.25 -15.84 -3.40
C SER A 689 -13.36 -15.64 -4.63
N ARG A 690 -12.79 -16.75 -5.11
CA ARG A 690 -12.12 -16.79 -6.41
C ARG A 690 -13.01 -16.30 -7.55
N GLY A 691 -14.29 -16.68 -7.53
CA GLY A 691 -15.29 -16.26 -8.50
C GLY A 691 -15.46 -14.74 -8.54
N ASP A 692 -15.56 -14.10 -7.37
CA ASP A 692 -15.74 -12.64 -7.29
C ASP A 692 -14.62 -11.88 -8.00
N TYR A 693 -13.35 -12.27 -7.77
CA TYR A 693 -12.21 -11.65 -8.43
C TYR A 693 -12.23 -11.87 -9.95
N LEU A 694 -12.51 -13.09 -10.41
CA LEU A 694 -12.54 -13.39 -11.85
C LEU A 694 -13.67 -12.67 -12.57
N GLN A 695 -14.85 -12.57 -11.96
CA GLN A 695 -15.97 -11.81 -12.49
C GLN A 695 -15.62 -10.33 -12.66
N HIS A 696 -14.93 -9.76 -11.67
CA HIS A 696 -14.48 -8.37 -11.74
C HIS A 696 -13.34 -8.15 -12.74
N ALA A 697 -12.43 -9.10 -12.86
CA ALA A 697 -11.37 -9.07 -13.87
C ALA A 697 -11.95 -9.11 -15.28
N LEU A 698 -12.91 -9.99 -15.55
CA LEU A 698 -13.59 -10.10 -16.85
C LEU A 698 -14.40 -8.84 -17.20
N ALA A 699 -15.11 -8.26 -16.24
CA ALA A 699 -15.84 -7.02 -16.43
C ALA A 699 -14.90 -5.85 -16.79
N ALA A 700 -13.77 -5.74 -16.09
CA ALA A 700 -12.74 -4.75 -16.41
C ALA A 700 -12.07 -5.05 -17.76
N PHE A 701 -11.79 -6.32 -18.06
CA PHE A 701 -11.15 -6.72 -19.30
C PHE A 701 -12.02 -6.34 -20.52
N HIS A 702 -13.31 -6.69 -20.50
CA HIS A 702 -14.26 -6.27 -21.52
C HIS A 702 -14.33 -4.75 -21.66
N ARG A 703 -14.29 -4.02 -20.52
CA ARG A 703 -14.37 -2.55 -20.53
C ARG A 703 -13.15 -1.89 -21.16
N TYR A 704 -11.95 -2.43 -20.97
CA TYR A 704 -10.72 -1.73 -21.31
C TYR A 704 -9.93 -2.33 -22.47
N TYR A 705 -10.20 -3.58 -22.85
CA TYR A 705 -9.36 -4.33 -23.80
C TYR A 705 -10.12 -4.95 -24.98
N ASP A 706 -11.45 -5.08 -24.90
CA ASP A 706 -12.31 -5.64 -25.96
C ASP A 706 -12.95 -4.53 -26.83
N ALA A 707 -12.99 -4.77 -28.15
CA ALA A 707 -13.41 -3.81 -29.17
C ALA A 707 -14.88 -3.95 -29.60
N SER A 708 -15.60 -4.98 -29.15
CA SER A 708 -16.96 -5.26 -29.62
C SER A 708 -17.91 -4.07 -29.37
N GLY A 709 -18.30 -3.38 -30.44
CA GLY A 709 -19.40 -2.40 -30.44
C GLY A 709 -19.06 -0.92 -30.20
N THR A 710 -17.79 -0.52 -30.11
CA THR A 710 -17.43 0.87 -29.70
C THR A 710 -16.51 1.66 -30.64
N GLY A 711 -16.06 1.06 -31.76
CA GLY A 711 -15.17 1.74 -32.73
C GLY A 711 -13.73 1.94 -32.25
N THR A 712 -13.31 1.17 -31.23
CA THR A 712 -12.00 1.31 -30.57
C THR A 712 -11.02 0.21 -30.97
N THR A 713 -9.70 0.46 -30.93
CA THR A 713 -8.73 -0.62 -31.20
C THR A 713 -8.59 -1.56 -30.00
N PRO A 714 -8.71 -2.88 -30.20
CA PRO A 714 -8.46 -3.86 -29.14
C PRO A 714 -6.98 -3.91 -28.77
N SER A 715 -6.66 -4.55 -27.65
CA SER A 715 -5.25 -4.85 -27.32
C SER A 715 -4.59 -5.70 -28.41
N LEU A 716 -3.26 -5.63 -28.52
CA LEU A 716 -2.49 -6.43 -29.47
C LEU A 716 -2.81 -7.93 -29.30
N LEU A 717 -2.83 -8.41 -28.07
CA LEU A 717 -3.03 -9.83 -27.78
C LEU A 717 -4.47 -10.29 -28.05
N VAL A 718 -5.47 -9.43 -27.86
CA VAL A 718 -6.85 -9.70 -28.29
C VAL A 718 -6.88 -9.89 -29.81
N SER A 719 -6.25 -8.98 -30.56
CA SER A 719 -6.15 -9.08 -32.03
C SER A 719 -5.46 -10.36 -32.49
N VAL A 720 -4.39 -10.76 -31.80
CA VAL A 720 -3.68 -12.02 -32.06
C VAL A 720 -4.57 -13.24 -31.76
N CYS A 721 -5.36 -13.18 -30.69
CA CYS A 721 -6.32 -14.22 -30.34
C CYS A 721 -7.38 -14.37 -31.43
N ASP A 722 -8.04 -13.27 -31.82
CA ASP A 722 -9.10 -13.25 -32.84
C ASP A 722 -8.63 -13.79 -34.18
N ALA A 723 -7.43 -13.37 -34.62
CA ALA A 723 -6.83 -13.88 -35.84
C ALA A 723 -6.64 -15.41 -35.78
N HIS A 724 -6.28 -15.95 -34.60
CA HIS A 724 -6.11 -17.39 -34.43
C HIS A 724 -7.45 -18.13 -34.34
N ILE A 725 -8.41 -17.62 -33.57
CA ILE A 725 -9.77 -18.19 -33.47
C ILE A 725 -10.39 -18.31 -34.86
N THR A 726 -10.35 -17.24 -35.66
CA THR A 726 -10.89 -17.21 -37.03
C THR A 726 -10.26 -18.29 -37.93
N SER A 727 -8.98 -18.61 -37.70
CA SER A 727 -8.27 -19.61 -38.49
C SER A 727 -8.57 -21.06 -38.11
N ILE A 728 -9.00 -21.33 -36.87
CA ILE A 728 -9.14 -22.69 -36.32
C ILE A 728 -10.59 -23.07 -35.94
N TRP A 729 -11.48 -22.10 -35.80
CA TRP A 729 -12.81 -22.30 -35.23
C TRP A 729 -13.91 -21.65 -36.08
N ALA A 730 -14.81 -22.49 -36.63
CA ALA A 730 -15.84 -22.06 -37.57
C ALA A 730 -17.23 -21.80 -36.94
N LYS A 731 -17.40 -22.02 -35.62
CA LYS A 731 -18.69 -21.80 -34.92
C LYS A 731 -18.73 -20.41 -34.28
N SER A 732 -19.91 -19.77 -34.34
CA SER A 732 -20.18 -18.52 -33.63
C SER A 732 -20.16 -18.74 -32.12
N MET A 733 -19.43 -17.90 -31.39
CA MET A 733 -19.46 -17.82 -29.92
C MET A 733 -20.27 -16.62 -29.48
N THR A 734 -20.80 -16.66 -28.25
CA THR A 734 -21.38 -15.46 -27.63
C THR A 734 -20.26 -14.47 -27.32
N ALA A 735 -20.61 -13.17 -27.23
CA ALA A 735 -19.63 -12.12 -26.93
C ALA A 735 -18.98 -12.32 -25.55
N GLU A 736 -19.74 -12.83 -24.59
CA GLU A 736 -19.29 -13.07 -23.22
C GLU A 736 -18.30 -14.23 -23.14
N ALA A 737 -18.57 -15.31 -23.89
CA ALA A 737 -17.65 -16.43 -24.00
C ALA A 737 -16.35 -16.01 -24.72
N LEU A 738 -16.45 -15.15 -25.74
CA LEU A 738 -15.29 -14.60 -26.42
C LEU A 738 -14.42 -13.73 -25.49
N ASN A 739 -15.04 -12.85 -24.69
CA ASN A 739 -14.35 -12.05 -23.68
C ASN A 739 -13.58 -12.91 -22.66
N ALA A 740 -14.20 -14.00 -22.19
CA ALA A 740 -13.53 -14.95 -21.28
C ALA A 740 -12.35 -15.67 -21.95
N VAL A 741 -12.49 -16.04 -23.23
CA VAL A 741 -11.40 -16.66 -24.02
C VAL A 741 -10.25 -15.68 -24.22
N HIS A 742 -10.54 -14.43 -24.57
CA HIS A 742 -9.52 -13.39 -24.72
C HIS A 742 -8.75 -13.16 -23.42
N PHE A 743 -9.48 -13.00 -22.31
CA PHE A 743 -8.87 -12.85 -21.00
C PHE A 743 -7.98 -14.05 -20.67
N LEU A 744 -8.49 -15.27 -20.81
CA LEU A 744 -7.71 -16.49 -20.55
C LEU A 744 -6.48 -16.55 -21.45
N PHE A 745 -6.61 -16.29 -22.75
CA PHE A 745 -5.51 -16.31 -23.71
C PHE A 745 -4.39 -15.35 -23.31
N VAL A 746 -4.71 -14.10 -22.97
CA VAL A 746 -3.74 -13.11 -22.50
C VAL A 746 -3.01 -13.61 -21.25
N GLN A 747 -3.75 -14.18 -20.29
CA GLN A 747 -3.16 -14.75 -19.08
C GLN A 747 -2.24 -15.94 -19.43
N ARG A 748 -2.64 -16.84 -20.33
CA ARG A 748 -1.79 -17.94 -20.80
C ARG A 748 -0.51 -17.44 -21.45
N VAL A 749 -0.56 -16.39 -22.26
CA VAL A 749 0.64 -15.78 -22.85
C VAL A 749 1.59 -15.31 -21.74
N ALA A 750 1.06 -14.68 -20.69
CA ALA A 750 1.86 -14.23 -19.56
C ALA A 750 2.51 -15.41 -18.80
N PHE A 751 1.78 -16.50 -18.52
CA PHE A 751 2.28 -17.65 -17.75
C PHE A 751 3.13 -18.64 -18.55
N GLU A 752 2.81 -18.85 -19.83
CA GLU A 752 3.30 -19.99 -20.62
C GLU A 752 3.93 -19.59 -21.96
N GLY A 753 3.68 -18.35 -22.41
CA GLY A 753 4.16 -17.81 -23.67
C GLY A 753 3.25 -18.09 -24.86
N LEU A 754 3.48 -17.32 -25.92
CA LEU A 754 2.58 -17.24 -27.08
C LEU A 754 2.33 -18.59 -27.75
N SER A 755 3.37 -19.41 -27.95
CA SER A 755 3.24 -20.69 -28.64
C SER A 755 2.35 -21.68 -27.89
N ARG A 756 2.46 -21.75 -26.56
CA ARG A 756 1.63 -22.62 -25.72
C ARG A 756 0.20 -22.10 -25.62
N ALA A 757 0.04 -20.78 -25.47
CA ALA A 757 -1.28 -20.15 -25.46
C ALA A 757 -2.06 -20.44 -26.76
N LYS A 758 -1.42 -20.33 -27.93
CA LYS A 758 -2.02 -20.70 -29.22
C LYS A 758 -2.42 -22.18 -29.27
N ALA A 759 -1.56 -23.07 -28.78
CA ALA A 759 -1.83 -24.51 -28.78
C ALA A 759 -3.01 -24.91 -27.87
N SER A 760 -3.22 -24.21 -26.76
CA SER A 760 -4.32 -24.47 -25.81
C SER A 760 -5.66 -23.87 -26.23
N LEU A 761 -5.68 -22.98 -27.23
CA LEU A 761 -6.85 -22.16 -27.56
C LEU A 761 -8.09 -23.00 -27.91
N ILE A 762 -7.93 -24.13 -28.62
CA ILE A 762 -9.05 -25.03 -28.94
C ILE A 762 -9.68 -25.61 -27.66
N THR A 763 -8.85 -26.05 -26.72
CA THR A 763 -9.31 -26.60 -25.44
C THR A 763 -9.99 -25.51 -24.60
N ASP A 764 -9.45 -24.30 -24.60
CA ASP A 764 -10.02 -23.14 -23.91
C ASP A 764 -11.40 -22.79 -24.45
N LEU A 765 -11.55 -22.73 -25.78
CA LEU A 765 -12.81 -22.48 -26.46
C LEU A 765 -13.87 -23.50 -26.04
N CYS A 766 -13.53 -24.80 -26.07
CA CYS A 766 -14.45 -25.86 -25.64
C CYS A 766 -14.83 -25.74 -24.16
N THR A 767 -13.87 -25.45 -23.29
CA THR A 767 -14.08 -25.36 -21.83
C THR A 767 -14.97 -24.17 -21.47
N ILE A 768 -14.73 -23.02 -22.09
CA ILE A 768 -15.48 -21.78 -21.83
C ILE A 768 -16.90 -21.85 -22.39
N GLN A 769 -17.10 -22.50 -23.54
CA GLN A 769 -18.44 -22.71 -24.11
C GLN A 769 -19.37 -23.55 -23.22
N GLN A 770 -18.83 -24.35 -22.30
CA GLN A 770 -19.59 -25.16 -21.36
C GLN A 770 -19.98 -24.38 -20.09
N GLN A 771 -19.47 -23.15 -19.92
CA GLN A 771 -19.74 -22.35 -18.73
C GLN A 771 -21.11 -21.68 -18.81
N MET A 772 -21.77 -21.57 -17.66
CA MET A 772 -22.97 -20.75 -17.50
C MET A 772 -22.58 -19.31 -17.23
N PHE A 773 -23.15 -18.36 -17.98
CA PHE A 773 -22.88 -16.93 -17.83
C PHE A 773 -24.07 -16.24 -17.16
N VAL A 774 -23.79 -15.46 -16.12
CA VAL A 774 -24.77 -14.77 -15.27
C VAL A 774 -24.44 -13.26 -15.17
N PRO A 775 -25.44 -12.40 -14.89
CA PRO A 775 -25.18 -10.99 -14.63
C PRO A 775 -24.24 -10.81 -13.43
N ASN A 776 -23.30 -9.87 -13.52
CA ASN A 776 -22.47 -9.51 -12.38
C ASN A 776 -23.28 -8.61 -11.42
N PRO A 777 -23.56 -9.03 -10.17
CA PRO A 777 -24.39 -8.24 -9.25
C PRO A 777 -23.75 -6.89 -8.86
N ALA A 778 -22.42 -6.80 -8.90
CA ALA A 778 -21.68 -5.56 -8.62
C ALA A 778 -21.41 -4.73 -9.90
N TYR A 779 -21.76 -5.27 -11.07
CA TYR A 779 -21.66 -4.58 -12.35
C TYR A 779 -22.87 -4.96 -13.24
N PRO A 780 -24.10 -4.53 -12.87
CA PRO A 780 -25.35 -5.04 -13.46
C PRO A 780 -25.49 -4.72 -14.95
N ASP A 781 -24.92 -3.58 -15.36
CA ASP A 781 -24.87 -3.12 -16.76
C ASP A 781 -23.66 -3.69 -17.53
N GLY A 782 -22.92 -4.61 -16.91
CA GLY A 782 -21.75 -5.27 -17.46
C GLY A 782 -22.07 -6.45 -18.38
N PRO A 783 -21.05 -6.98 -19.08
CA PRO A 783 -21.19 -8.26 -19.77
C PRO A 783 -21.50 -9.36 -18.76
N LEU A 784 -22.22 -10.40 -19.20
CA LEU A 784 -22.38 -11.60 -18.38
C LEU A 784 -21.01 -12.24 -18.15
N VAL A 785 -20.84 -12.85 -16.99
CA VAL A 785 -19.59 -13.47 -16.55
C VAL A 785 -19.87 -14.91 -16.12
N PRO A 786 -18.89 -15.83 -16.16
CA PRO A 786 -19.06 -17.17 -15.64
C PRO A 786 -19.57 -17.15 -14.19
N GLU A 787 -20.45 -18.08 -13.85
CA GLU A 787 -21.03 -18.19 -12.50
C GLU A 787 -19.95 -18.35 -11.42
N ALA A 788 -20.03 -17.56 -10.36
CA ALA A 788 -18.97 -17.39 -9.35
C ALA A 788 -18.60 -18.66 -8.58
N GLY A 789 -19.51 -19.65 -8.51
CA GLY A 789 -19.37 -20.82 -7.65
C GLY A 789 -18.36 -21.87 -8.12
N PHE A 790 -17.93 -21.84 -9.39
CA PHE A 790 -17.02 -22.83 -9.98
C PHE A 790 -16.14 -22.16 -11.05
N SER A 791 -14.83 -21.98 -10.82
CA SER A 791 -13.97 -21.39 -11.84
C SER A 791 -12.85 -22.32 -12.31
N ASP A 792 -13.24 -23.54 -12.69
CA ASP A 792 -12.38 -24.55 -13.32
C ASP A 792 -11.84 -24.10 -14.69
N TRP A 793 -12.51 -23.14 -15.34
CA TRP A 793 -12.10 -22.59 -16.65
C TRP A 793 -10.81 -21.76 -16.58
N TYR A 794 -10.48 -21.19 -15.40
CA TYR A 794 -9.27 -20.40 -15.18
C TYR A 794 -8.27 -21.20 -14.33
N PRO A 795 -7.17 -21.72 -14.89
CA PRO A 795 -6.34 -22.70 -14.20
C PRO A 795 -5.22 -22.10 -13.32
N TYR A 796 -5.07 -20.77 -13.28
CA TYR A 796 -3.95 -20.13 -12.58
C TYR A 796 -4.30 -19.71 -11.15
N SER A 797 -3.29 -19.69 -10.27
CA SER A 797 -3.46 -19.27 -8.87
C SER A 797 -3.42 -17.75 -8.68
N SER A 798 -3.19 -16.99 -9.75
CA SER A 798 -3.11 -15.54 -9.73
C SER A 798 -3.55 -14.96 -11.07
N ILE A 799 -3.94 -13.70 -11.07
CA ILE A 799 -4.20 -12.89 -12.26
C ILE A 799 -3.00 -11.98 -12.47
N VAL A 800 -2.45 -11.96 -13.69
CA VAL A 800 -1.41 -11.02 -14.11
C VAL A 800 -2.08 -9.76 -14.66
N LEU A 801 -1.95 -8.64 -13.97
CA LEU A 801 -2.63 -7.39 -14.30
C LEU A 801 -2.05 -6.76 -15.57
N THR A 802 -0.74 -6.83 -15.74
CA THR A 802 0.04 -6.29 -16.88
C THR A 802 0.18 -7.28 -18.04
N ALA A 803 -0.64 -8.33 -18.08
CA ALA A 803 -0.49 -9.44 -19.02
C ALA A 803 -0.60 -9.05 -20.51
N THR A 804 -1.25 -7.93 -20.82
CA THR A 804 -1.36 -7.41 -22.19
C THR A 804 -0.09 -6.71 -22.68
N ILE A 805 0.82 -6.33 -21.77
CA ILE A 805 2.07 -5.64 -22.11
C ILE A 805 3.07 -6.68 -22.62
N PRO A 806 3.50 -6.61 -23.90
CA PRO A 806 4.36 -7.64 -24.49
C PRO A 806 5.65 -7.88 -23.71
N LYS A 807 5.94 -9.15 -23.40
CA LYS A 807 7.22 -9.62 -22.86
C LYS A 807 7.85 -10.78 -23.66
N ASP A 808 7.09 -11.43 -24.53
CA ASP A 808 7.68 -12.35 -25.51
C ASP A 808 8.39 -11.57 -26.61
N MET A 809 9.60 -11.99 -26.97
CA MET A 809 10.41 -11.32 -27.99
C MET A 809 9.66 -11.16 -29.31
N GLU A 810 8.96 -12.21 -29.76
CA GLU A 810 8.19 -12.17 -31.02
C GLU A 810 7.14 -11.05 -31.03
N LEU A 811 6.48 -10.81 -29.88
CA LEU A 811 5.47 -9.77 -29.74
C LEU A 811 6.12 -8.39 -29.62
N ILE A 812 7.21 -8.26 -28.87
CA ILE A 812 7.98 -7.01 -28.76
C ILE A 812 8.47 -6.59 -30.14
N GLU A 813 9.15 -7.48 -30.87
CA GLU A 813 9.69 -7.18 -32.20
C GLU A 813 8.60 -6.93 -33.25
N GLU A 814 7.39 -7.50 -33.08
CA GLU A 814 6.23 -7.15 -33.92
C GLU A 814 5.78 -5.71 -33.68
N VAL A 815 5.61 -5.28 -32.42
CA VAL A 815 5.24 -3.90 -32.10
C VAL A 815 6.31 -2.91 -32.56
N MET A 816 7.59 -3.25 -32.37
CA MET A 816 8.72 -2.40 -32.77
C MET A 816 8.86 -2.26 -34.30
N ARG A 817 8.30 -3.17 -35.10
CA ARG A 817 8.34 -3.07 -36.57
C ARG A 817 7.23 -2.21 -37.15
N GLN A 818 6.17 -1.98 -36.38
CA GLN A 818 5.05 -1.09 -36.73
C GLN A 818 5.47 0.36 -36.50
#